data_AF-A0A956AD66-F1
#
_entry.id   AF-A0A956AD66-F1
#
_cell.length_a   1.000
_cell.length_b   1.000
_cell.length_c   1.000
_cell.angle_alpha   90.00
_cell.angle_beta   90.00
_cell.angle_gamma   90.00
#
_symmetry.space_group_name_H-M   'P 1'
#
loop_
_entity.id
_entity.type
_entity.pdbx_description
1 polymer ?
#
loop_
_entity_poly.entity_id
_entity_poly.type
_entity_poly.pdbx_seq_one_letter_code
_entity_poly.pdbx_strand_id
1 'polypeptide(L)'
;MKLGTMEYRWRWLGLSLLLTLLVVAGCDKKPADEPKKETQEKPKEVTKAPTPAPTPGKTPTPAPAPTPTPAPTPTPAPTPTPAKTPTPTPTPTPAPTPTPAPTPTPGKTPTPVGESCDTICKQLDQCKSKLGQPTNPQITAACVAACKSNASVLTAYKTAVKTLCSQANVVVKMPAPTPTPSPTPTPSPTPTPSPTPTPSPTPNADTCESVCTRMVTCKDKLGSKSDPSLKTQCLSLCAMSPVAKDGYKRAADALCRAAGMRLGMMKTPTPTPSPTPTPSPTPTPSPTPTPSPTPTPNPNPTGQQPGPAYFGLRDKGLVELRADGTFKTLTTKSTTVRRIFVCPDKSVWFTSYSGFFQLVNGNAIKVGDYSTPGSVEDIACDKNGKIWAVSYRGVFEYEKGRWSVTRKEMLGGATLLKGIALDSAGNVFVISSNLVHMRGKDNNWQVLDTGMVVDRKPYFSRILTAEDGSVVALHSSGLIRYQGGHWSRISLQRRVYSLRDMALGPNNTLVVARSKEIAVVPLSGGRVRWHRAFDSYVNALAMDQQGRIWASTDTGVKIIEPNGNVVEWGPGQVMQLVGKIYAIATIGNGPTMPKLGPMATGSIKGQVIRFGTPLAFVDVEICRAPKLYFRGSPCSHERFHQRVKTGADGGFVFQGVPVATYRFAIKVDRKWRVTFRDCCSSMQPGQTFHVGSINLNR
;
A
#
# COMPACT_ATOMS: atom_id res chain seq x y z
N MET A 1 24.49 53.82 34.28
CA MET A 1 24.23 55.01 35.13
C MET A 1 22.72 55.10 35.42
N LYS A 2 22.29 56.00 36.31
CA LYS A 2 20.88 56.40 36.57
C LYS A 2 20.28 57.12 35.33
N LEU A 3 18.98 57.37 35.12
CA LEU A 3 17.65 57.11 35.77
C LEU A 3 16.62 56.85 34.61
N GLY A 4 15.28 56.67 34.69
CA GLY A 4 14.22 56.67 35.72
C GLY A 4 12.90 56.09 35.14
N THR A 5 11.82 55.82 35.92
CA THR A 5 10.62 56.68 36.21
C THR A 5 9.85 57.18 34.97
N MET A 6 8.54 57.02 34.76
CA MET A 6 7.31 56.69 35.57
C MET A 6 6.16 56.32 34.56
N GLU A 7 4.97 55.74 34.79
CA GLU A 7 4.10 55.20 35.89
C GLU A 7 3.58 53.77 35.43
N TYR A 8 2.65 52.96 35.98
CA TYR A 8 1.38 53.06 36.78
C TYR A 8 0.13 53.50 35.95
N ARG A 9 -1.12 52.97 36.07
CA ARG A 9 -1.77 52.05 37.06
C ARG A 9 -2.78 51.01 36.49
N TRP A 10 -2.73 49.79 37.07
CA TRP A 10 -3.85 48.96 37.59
C TRP A 10 -5.02 48.46 36.69
N ARG A 11 -5.09 47.13 36.46
CA ARG A 11 -5.86 46.16 37.29
C ARG A 11 -5.55 44.69 36.89
N TRP A 12 -5.98 43.73 37.71
CA TRP A 12 -5.91 42.27 37.49
C TRP A 12 -4.52 41.56 37.50
N LEU A 13 -3.80 41.65 38.62
CA LEU A 13 -2.93 40.56 39.10
C LEU A 13 -3.07 40.48 40.63
N GLY A 14 -3.47 39.32 41.16
CA GLY A 14 -3.84 39.24 42.59
C GLY A 14 -4.30 37.88 43.14
N LEU A 15 -3.73 36.75 42.70
CA LEU A 15 -3.94 35.45 43.37
C LEU A 15 -2.84 34.41 43.12
N SER A 16 -1.54 34.79 43.20
CA SER A 16 -0.44 33.83 42.93
C SER A 16 0.87 34.06 43.70
N LEU A 17 0.87 34.78 44.83
CA LEU A 17 2.09 34.93 45.65
C LEU A 17 1.81 35.15 47.15
N LEU A 18 1.20 34.16 47.81
CA LEU A 18 1.04 34.15 49.27
C LEU A 18 1.15 32.71 49.84
N LEU A 19 2.28 32.03 49.59
CA LEU A 19 2.68 30.85 50.38
C LEU A 19 4.19 30.48 50.31
N THR A 20 5.09 31.42 50.02
CA THR A 20 6.54 31.13 49.90
C THR A 20 7.42 32.24 50.47
N LEU A 21 7.32 32.52 51.78
CA LEU A 21 8.44 32.95 52.65
C LEU A 21 8.00 33.21 54.10
N LEU A 22 8.30 32.28 55.00
CA LEU A 22 8.84 32.52 56.35
C LEU A 22 9.47 31.21 56.84
N VAL A 23 10.61 31.29 57.53
CA VAL A 23 11.62 30.21 57.56
C VAL A 23 12.38 30.17 58.90
N VAL A 24 12.72 28.95 59.34
CA VAL A 24 13.63 28.56 60.46
C VAL A 24 13.15 28.79 61.91
N ALA A 25 12.74 27.68 62.54
CA ALA A 25 13.33 27.05 63.73
C ALA A 25 12.60 25.69 63.97
N GLY A 26 13.19 24.58 64.42
CA GLY A 26 14.59 24.18 64.66
C GLY A 26 14.66 22.71 65.17
N CYS A 27 15.84 22.10 65.14
CA CYS A 27 16.22 20.80 65.77
C CYS A 27 15.68 19.44 65.22
N ASP A 28 16.63 18.69 64.63
CA ASP A 28 17.01 17.29 64.91
C ASP A 28 16.16 16.02 64.61
N LYS A 29 16.81 15.14 63.82
CA LYS A 29 16.96 13.67 63.93
C LYS A 29 15.79 12.69 63.58
N LYS A 30 16.08 11.93 62.50
CA LYS A 30 15.62 10.55 62.15
C LYS A 30 15.96 9.52 63.25
N PRO A 31 15.41 8.26 63.28
CA PRO A 31 15.11 7.42 62.10
C PRO A 31 13.94 6.37 62.17
N ALA A 32 13.84 5.58 61.07
CA ALA A 32 13.39 4.18 60.97
C ALA A 32 11.90 3.81 60.90
N ASP A 33 11.66 2.61 60.35
CA ASP A 33 10.38 1.99 59.96
C ASP A 33 9.61 1.34 61.14
N GLU A 34 8.29 1.14 60.96
CA GLU A 34 7.53 -0.02 61.48
C GLU A 34 6.21 -0.22 60.67
N PRO A 35 5.53 -1.39 60.75
CA PRO A 35 4.88 -1.98 59.57
C PRO A 35 3.34 -1.91 59.51
N LYS A 36 2.80 -2.23 58.33
CA LYS A 36 1.38 -2.57 58.16
C LYS A 36 1.07 -3.92 58.78
N LYS A 37 0.23 -3.94 59.83
CA LYS A 37 -0.18 -5.18 60.50
C LYS A 37 -1.26 -5.92 59.70
N GLU A 38 -1.06 -7.23 59.55
CA GLU A 38 -2.04 -8.17 58.97
C GLU A 38 -3.14 -8.48 60.00
N THR A 39 -4.32 -8.88 59.55
CA THR A 39 -5.34 -9.48 60.44
C THR A 39 -6.07 -10.59 59.68
N GLN A 40 -5.94 -11.80 60.18
CA GLN A 40 -6.62 -13.00 59.68
C GLN A 40 -7.84 -13.27 60.56
N GLU A 41 -8.93 -13.79 60.00
CA GLU A 41 -9.92 -14.50 60.81
C GLU A 41 -10.66 -15.60 60.02
N LYS A 42 -10.88 -16.73 60.69
CA LYS A 42 -11.62 -17.92 60.26
C LYS A 42 -11.77 -18.83 61.50
N PRO A 43 -12.89 -19.56 61.73
CA PRO A 43 -14.27 -19.38 61.23
C PRO A 43 -15.28 -19.25 62.40
N LYS A 44 -16.58 -19.07 62.09
CA LYS A 44 -17.66 -19.57 62.94
C LYS A 44 -18.95 -19.85 62.14
N GLU A 45 -19.84 -20.65 62.73
CA GLU A 45 -20.90 -21.35 62.00
C GLU A 45 -22.32 -20.96 62.50
N VAL A 46 -23.24 -20.91 61.53
CA VAL A 46 -24.71 -20.82 61.55
C VAL A 46 -25.46 -20.67 62.89
N THR A 47 -26.32 -19.65 62.97
CA THR A 47 -27.67 -19.77 63.54
C THR A 47 -28.64 -18.82 62.80
N LYS A 48 -29.95 -19.12 62.76
CA LYS A 48 -30.96 -18.37 61.98
C LYS A 48 -31.81 -17.44 62.87
N ALA A 49 -32.23 -16.29 62.30
CA ALA A 49 -33.31 -15.43 62.81
C ALA A 49 -34.11 -14.82 61.61
N PRO A 50 -35.37 -14.36 61.79
CA PRO A 50 -36.34 -14.23 60.69
C PRO A 50 -36.46 -12.85 59.99
N THR A 51 -37.27 -12.83 58.94
CA THR A 51 -37.44 -11.78 57.91
C THR A 51 -38.36 -10.62 58.32
N PRO A 52 -38.08 -9.35 57.93
CA PRO A 52 -38.98 -8.21 58.09
C PRO A 52 -40.09 -8.13 57.01
N ALA A 53 -41.19 -7.44 57.33
CA ALA A 53 -42.42 -7.39 56.53
C ALA A 53 -42.38 -6.43 55.29
N PRO A 54 -43.26 -6.62 54.28
CA PRO A 54 -43.18 -5.92 52.99
C PRO A 54 -43.91 -4.57 52.93
N THR A 55 -43.38 -3.65 52.12
CA THR A 55 -44.00 -2.36 51.74
C THR A 55 -45.08 -2.57 50.66
N PRO A 56 -46.20 -1.80 50.64
CA PRO A 56 -47.27 -1.97 49.66
C PRO A 56 -46.85 -1.89 48.18
N GLY A 57 -47.43 -2.77 47.36
CA GLY A 57 -47.08 -2.93 45.95
C GLY A 57 -47.70 -1.88 45.01
N LYS A 58 -47.07 -1.70 43.84
CA LYS A 58 -47.64 -0.93 42.72
C LYS A 58 -48.50 -1.82 41.84
N THR A 59 -49.69 -1.36 41.48
CA THR A 59 -50.61 -2.07 40.57
C THR A 59 -49.94 -2.33 39.21
N PRO A 60 -49.98 -3.57 38.68
CA PRO A 60 -49.46 -3.85 37.34
C PRO A 60 -50.41 -3.31 36.25
N THR A 61 -49.84 -2.68 35.23
CA THR A 61 -50.56 -2.37 33.98
C THR A 61 -51.01 -3.69 33.33
N PRO A 62 -52.26 -3.81 32.83
CA PRO A 62 -52.71 -5.03 32.16
C PRO A 62 -51.86 -5.32 30.91
N ALA A 63 -51.55 -6.59 30.69
CA ALA A 63 -50.79 -7.02 29.52
C ALA A 63 -51.63 -6.88 28.23
N PRO A 64 -51.02 -6.52 27.08
CA PRO A 64 -51.72 -6.50 25.81
C PRO A 64 -52.20 -7.91 25.42
N ALA A 65 -53.39 -7.99 24.84
CA ALA A 65 -53.98 -9.25 24.39
C ALA A 65 -53.11 -9.95 23.32
N PRO A 66 -53.09 -11.30 23.27
CA PRO A 66 -52.28 -12.03 22.30
C PRO A 66 -52.75 -11.76 20.87
N THR A 67 -51.84 -11.27 20.02
CA THR A 67 -52.08 -11.14 18.58
C THR A 67 -52.40 -12.52 17.98
N PRO A 68 -53.47 -12.69 17.20
CA PRO A 68 -53.81 -13.99 16.62
C PRO A 68 -52.67 -14.48 15.71
N THR A 69 -52.28 -15.74 15.87
CA THR A 69 -51.28 -16.37 15.03
C THR A 69 -51.81 -16.45 13.60
N PRO A 70 -51.10 -15.92 12.58
CA PRO A 70 -51.54 -16.04 11.19
C PRO A 70 -51.59 -17.52 10.80
N ALA A 71 -52.66 -17.91 10.10
CA ALA A 71 -52.84 -19.27 9.61
C ALA A 71 -51.65 -19.70 8.72
N PRO A 72 -51.26 -20.99 8.73
CA PRO A 72 -50.10 -21.46 7.97
C PRO A 72 -50.30 -21.21 6.48
N THR A 73 -49.42 -20.41 5.89
CA THR A 73 -49.39 -20.16 4.44
C THR A 73 -49.29 -21.49 3.70
N PRO A 74 -50.17 -21.79 2.72
CA PRO A 74 -50.13 -23.07 2.02
C PRO A 74 -48.77 -23.27 1.37
N THR A 75 -48.19 -24.46 1.56
CA THR A 75 -46.90 -24.82 0.96
C THR A 75 -47.00 -24.68 -0.56
N PRO A 76 -46.11 -23.92 -1.23
CA PRO A 76 -46.12 -23.82 -2.67
C PRO A 76 -46.05 -25.21 -3.32
N ALA A 77 -46.91 -25.46 -4.30
CA ALA A 77 -46.84 -26.69 -5.10
C ALA A 77 -45.42 -26.84 -5.69
N PRO A 78 -44.88 -28.07 -5.77
CA PRO A 78 -43.50 -28.27 -6.20
C PRO A 78 -43.29 -27.70 -7.60
N THR A 79 -42.37 -26.73 -7.70
CA THR A 79 -42.00 -26.11 -8.99
C THR A 79 -41.64 -27.22 -9.98
N PRO A 80 -42.26 -27.26 -11.18
CA PRO A 80 -42.03 -28.34 -12.12
C PRO A 80 -40.53 -28.43 -12.42
N THR A 81 -39.96 -29.63 -12.24
CA THR A 81 -38.55 -29.87 -12.53
C THR A 81 -38.28 -29.46 -13.98
N PRO A 82 -37.30 -28.57 -14.26
CA PRO A 82 -37.00 -28.18 -15.62
C PRO A 82 -36.76 -29.41 -16.48
N ALA A 83 -37.54 -29.54 -17.55
CA ALA A 83 -37.37 -30.62 -18.51
C ALA A 83 -35.90 -30.60 -18.98
N LYS A 84 -35.24 -31.77 -18.99
CA LYS A 84 -33.82 -31.87 -19.32
C LYS A 84 -33.58 -31.18 -20.67
N THR A 85 -32.82 -30.08 -20.65
CA THR A 85 -32.34 -29.45 -21.88
C THR A 85 -31.72 -30.55 -22.74
N PRO A 86 -32.17 -30.73 -24.01
CA PRO A 86 -31.63 -31.78 -24.84
C PRO A 86 -30.11 -31.61 -24.91
N THR A 87 -29.38 -32.68 -24.57
CA THR A 87 -27.91 -32.66 -24.68
C THR A 87 -27.57 -32.28 -26.11
N PRO A 88 -26.74 -31.23 -26.35
CA PRO A 88 -26.41 -30.83 -27.69
C PRO A 88 -25.82 -32.03 -28.42
N THR A 89 -26.47 -32.43 -29.51
CA THR A 89 -25.97 -33.51 -30.37
C THR A 89 -24.53 -33.18 -30.72
N PRO A 90 -23.57 -34.10 -30.54
CA PRO A 90 -22.17 -33.79 -30.78
C PRO A 90 -22.03 -33.33 -32.23
N THR A 91 -21.57 -32.09 -32.42
CA THR A 91 -21.25 -31.55 -33.74
C THR A 91 -20.36 -32.56 -34.44
N PRO A 92 -20.70 -33.01 -35.66
CA PRO A 92 -19.93 -34.06 -36.32
C PRO A 92 -18.47 -33.62 -36.42
N THR A 93 -17.57 -34.45 -35.87
CA THR A 93 -16.14 -34.21 -35.90
C THR A 93 -15.73 -33.91 -37.35
N PRO A 94 -15.09 -32.77 -37.64
CA PRO A 94 -14.61 -32.47 -38.99
C PRO A 94 -13.79 -33.66 -39.50
N ALA A 95 -14.11 -34.13 -40.71
CA ALA A 95 -13.37 -35.22 -41.32
C ALA A 95 -11.86 -34.89 -41.32
N PRO A 96 -10.97 -35.84 -40.97
CA PRO A 96 -9.57 -35.55 -40.78
C PRO A 96 -8.99 -34.93 -42.05
N THR A 97 -8.53 -33.69 -41.95
CA THR A 97 -7.85 -32.98 -43.04
C THR A 97 -6.75 -33.88 -43.58
N PRO A 98 -6.69 -34.16 -44.91
CA PRO A 98 -5.76 -35.14 -45.45
C PRO A 98 -4.33 -34.79 -45.05
N THR A 99 -3.65 -35.74 -44.42
CA THR A 99 -2.30 -35.57 -43.88
C THR A 99 -1.38 -35.02 -44.96
N PRO A 100 -0.77 -33.82 -44.78
CA PRO A 100 0.20 -33.30 -45.74
C PRO A 100 1.32 -34.31 -45.97
N ALA A 101 1.66 -34.54 -47.24
CA ALA A 101 2.74 -35.45 -47.61
C ALA A 101 4.05 -35.05 -46.89
N PRO A 102 4.90 -36.02 -46.49
CA PRO A 102 6.06 -35.75 -45.65
C PRO A 102 7.05 -34.80 -46.35
N THR A 103 7.04 -33.53 -45.90
CA THR A 103 7.96 -32.50 -46.37
C THR A 103 9.39 -32.92 -46.01
N PRO A 104 10.36 -32.91 -46.94
CA PRO A 104 11.68 -33.49 -46.72
C PRO A 104 12.41 -32.85 -45.54
N THR A 105 12.97 -33.68 -44.66
CA THR A 105 13.59 -33.32 -43.39
C THR A 105 14.63 -32.20 -43.53
N PRO A 106 14.37 -30.97 -43.04
CA PRO A 106 15.36 -29.91 -43.04
C PRO A 106 16.53 -30.29 -42.13
N GLY A 107 17.76 -30.21 -42.67
CA GLY A 107 18.98 -30.47 -41.91
C GLY A 107 19.10 -29.57 -40.67
N LYS A 108 19.82 -30.06 -39.65
CA LYS A 108 19.99 -29.41 -38.33
C LYS A 108 20.34 -27.91 -38.46
N THR A 109 19.33 -27.06 -38.34
CA THR A 109 19.51 -25.60 -38.34
C THR A 109 20.11 -25.21 -36.98
N PRO A 110 21.23 -24.47 -36.94
CA PRO A 110 21.97 -24.27 -35.70
C PRO A 110 21.21 -23.38 -34.71
N THR A 111 21.34 -23.72 -33.42
CA THR A 111 20.95 -22.87 -32.29
C THR A 111 21.48 -21.45 -32.49
N PRO A 112 20.73 -20.38 -32.18
CA PRO A 112 21.25 -19.03 -32.16
C PRO A 112 22.44 -18.94 -31.21
N VAL A 113 23.65 -18.82 -31.76
CA VAL A 113 24.88 -18.71 -30.96
C VAL A 113 24.91 -17.32 -30.34
N GLY A 114 24.40 -17.20 -29.11
CA GLY A 114 24.76 -16.11 -28.23
C GLY A 114 26.27 -16.09 -28.11
N GLU A 115 26.92 -15.05 -28.66
CA GLU A 115 28.36 -15.00 -28.91
C GLU A 115 29.17 -15.41 -27.67
N SER A 116 29.76 -16.61 -27.72
CA SER A 116 30.53 -17.13 -26.60
C SER A 116 31.80 -16.31 -26.39
N CYS A 117 32.27 -16.20 -25.15
CA CYS A 117 33.56 -15.58 -24.84
C CYS A 117 34.71 -16.21 -25.66
N ASP A 118 34.65 -17.52 -25.89
CA ASP A 118 35.59 -18.29 -26.69
C ASP A 118 35.56 -17.88 -28.19
N THR A 119 34.41 -17.43 -28.70
CA THR A 119 34.28 -16.85 -30.06
C THR A 119 34.90 -15.45 -30.11
N ILE A 120 34.53 -14.59 -29.16
CA ILE A 120 34.91 -13.16 -29.15
C ILE A 120 36.42 -12.99 -28.94
N CYS A 121 37.03 -13.74 -28.01
CA CYS A 121 38.47 -13.66 -27.78
C CYS A 121 39.28 -14.22 -28.96
N LYS A 122 38.78 -15.23 -29.69
CA LYS A 122 39.43 -15.72 -30.92
C LYS A 122 39.37 -14.69 -32.06
N GLN A 123 38.24 -14.00 -32.23
CA GLN A 123 38.14 -12.89 -33.19
C GLN A 123 39.09 -11.73 -32.83
N LEU A 124 39.20 -11.39 -31.54
CA LEU A 124 40.11 -10.36 -31.06
C LEU A 124 41.57 -10.66 -31.45
N ASP A 125 42.03 -11.88 -31.20
CA ASP A 125 43.41 -12.27 -31.51
C ASP A 125 43.65 -12.45 -33.03
N GLN A 126 42.66 -12.90 -33.81
CA GLN A 126 42.75 -12.89 -35.29
C GLN A 126 42.99 -11.48 -35.85
N CYS A 127 42.29 -10.47 -35.31
CA CYS A 127 42.44 -9.09 -35.76
C CYS A 127 43.75 -8.44 -35.26
N LYS A 128 44.22 -8.78 -34.05
CA LYS A 128 45.57 -8.41 -33.57
C LYS A 128 46.69 -8.99 -34.45
N SER A 129 46.59 -10.27 -34.79
CA SER A 129 47.57 -10.96 -35.64
C SER A 129 47.71 -10.28 -37.01
N LYS A 130 46.59 -9.89 -37.63
CA LYS A 130 46.58 -9.09 -38.87
C LYS A 130 47.19 -7.69 -38.73
N LEU A 131 47.23 -7.13 -37.51
CA LEU A 131 47.87 -5.84 -37.20
C LEU A 131 49.33 -6.00 -36.73
N GLY A 132 49.92 -7.19 -36.88
CA GLY A 132 51.29 -7.49 -36.44
C GLY A 132 51.48 -7.49 -34.91
N GLN A 133 50.39 -7.47 -34.14
CA GLN A 133 50.46 -7.44 -32.68
C GLN A 133 50.67 -8.86 -32.11
N PRO A 134 51.42 -9.02 -31.00
CA PRO A 134 51.75 -10.31 -30.44
C PRO A 134 50.50 -11.04 -29.91
N THR A 135 50.27 -12.25 -30.44
CA THR A 135 49.20 -13.16 -30.03
C THR A 135 49.79 -14.42 -29.39
N ASN A 136 49.34 -14.77 -28.19
CA ASN A 136 49.77 -15.98 -27.47
C ASN A 136 48.50 -16.70 -26.93
N PRO A 137 48.36 -18.03 -27.11
CA PRO A 137 47.20 -18.79 -26.61
C PRO A 137 46.85 -18.58 -25.13
N GLN A 138 47.82 -18.30 -24.26
CA GLN A 138 47.55 -17.98 -22.85
C GLN A 138 46.81 -16.64 -22.67
N ILE A 139 47.05 -15.65 -23.54
CA ILE A 139 46.32 -14.37 -23.55
C ILE A 139 44.88 -14.61 -24.02
N THR A 140 44.67 -15.49 -25.01
CA THR A 140 43.32 -15.91 -25.45
C THR A 140 42.56 -16.57 -24.30
N ALA A 141 43.20 -17.49 -23.55
CA ALA A 141 42.60 -18.14 -22.40
C ALA A 141 42.26 -17.16 -21.26
N ALA A 142 43.16 -16.20 -20.97
CA ALA A 142 42.93 -15.15 -19.99
C ALA A 142 41.75 -14.23 -20.38
N CYS A 143 41.65 -13.85 -21.65
CA CYS A 143 40.51 -13.11 -22.20
C CYS A 143 39.19 -13.87 -21.98
N VAL A 144 39.17 -15.18 -22.26
CA VAL A 144 37.98 -16.04 -22.06
C VAL A 144 37.58 -16.10 -20.58
N ALA A 145 38.53 -16.24 -19.66
CA ALA A 145 38.27 -16.27 -18.22
C ALA A 145 37.74 -14.92 -17.69
N ALA A 146 38.33 -13.80 -18.11
CA ALA A 146 37.89 -12.45 -17.76
C ALA A 146 36.47 -12.15 -18.33
N CYS A 147 36.20 -12.58 -19.56
CA CYS A 147 34.90 -12.44 -20.20
C CYS A 147 33.81 -13.29 -19.50
N LYS A 148 34.11 -14.53 -19.09
CA LYS A 148 33.17 -15.41 -18.37
C LYS A 148 32.88 -14.97 -16.93
N SER A 149 33.73 -14.13 -16.33
CA SER A 149 33.57 -13.65 -14.95
C SER A 149 32.94 -12.26 -14.81
N ASN A 150 32.91 -11.42 -15.86
CA ASN A 150 32.32 -10.08 -15.80
C ASN A 150 31.64 -9.65 -17.11
N ALA A 151 30.31 -9.48 -17.09
CA ALA A 151 29.50 -9.05 -18.25
C ALA A 151 29.84 -7.63 -18.76
N SER A 152 30.45 -6.78 -17.92
CA SER A 152 30.96 -5.47 -18.34
C SER A 152 32.18 -5.62 -19.25
N VAL A 153 33.05 -6.59 -18.93
CA VAL A 153 34.28 -6.91 -19.68
C VAL A 153 33.93 -7.56 -21.02
N LEU A 154 32.89 -8.41 -21.08
CA LEU A 154 32.31 -8.89 -22.34
C LEU A 154 31.96 -7.73 -23.29
N THR A 155 31.33 -6.67 -22.78
CA THR A 155 30.90 -5.51 -23.60
C THR A 155 32.11 -4.69 -24.07
N ALA A 156 33.13 -4.52 -23.21
CA ALA A 156 34.39 -3.91 -23.59
C ALA A 156 35.12 -4.71 -24.69
N TYR A 157 35.20 -6.04 -24.57
CA TYR A 157 35.81 -6.90 -25.60
C TYR A 157 35.05 -6.88 -26.93
N LYS A 158 33.70 -6.91 -26.95
CA LYS A 158 32.94 -6.74 -28.20
C LYS A 158 33.24 -5.41 -28.89
N THR A 159 33.40 -4.34 -28.10
CA THR A 159 33.77 -3.01 -28.62
C THR A 159 35.21 -3.02 -29.17
N ALA A 160 36.16 -3.61 -28.44
CA ALA A 160 37.55 -3.74 -28.88
C ALA A 160 37.69 -4.59 -30.15
N VAL A 161 36.95 -5.71 -30.26
CA VAL A 161 36.87 -6.52 -31.49
C VAL A 161 36.36 -5.66 -32.64
N LYS A 162 35.25 -4.93 -32.48
CA LYS A 162 34.70 -4.09 -33.56
C LYS A 162 35.72 -3.05 -34.05
N THR A 163 36.40 -2.36 -33.15
CA THR A 163 37.42 -1.36 -33.50
C THR A 163 38.65 -2.01 -34.15
N LEU A 164 39.31 -2.98 -33.50
CA LEU A 164 40.53 -3.59 -34.00
C LEU A 164 40.31 -4.37 -35.30
N CYS A 165 39.18 -5.05 -35.46
CA CYS A 165 38.86 -5.73 -36.72
C CYS A 165 38.55 -4.76 -37.85
N SER A 166 37.95 -3.59 -37.60
CA SER A 166 37.83 -2.54 -38.63
C SER A 166 39.20 -1.99 -39.05
N GLN A 167 40.13 -1.80 -38.10
CA GLN A 167 41.51 -1.36 -38.39
C GLN A 167 42.31 -2.44 -39.15
N ALA A 168 42.10 -3.71 -38.81
CA ALA A 168 42.69 -4.87 -39.49
C ALA A 168 42.04 -5.18 -40.86
N ASN A 169 41.02 -4.42 -41.26
CA ASN A 169 40.17 -4.65 -42.44
C ASN A 169 39.59 -6.09 -42.50
N VAL A 170 39.22 -6.62 -41.32
CA VAL A 170 38.61 -7.95 -41.14
C VAL A 170 37.09 -7.82 -41.02
N VAL A 171 36.37 -8.33 -42.02
CA VAL A 171 34.90 -8.35 -42.02
C VAL A 171 34.38 -9.41 -41.05
N VAL A 172 34.16 -9.01 -39.79
CA VAL A 172 33.51 -9.87 -38.79
C VAL A 172 32.02 -9.97 -39.06
N LYS A 173 31.54 -11.18 -39.37
CA LYS A 173 30.14 -11.46 -39.71
C LYS A 173 29.23 -11.46 -38.46
N MET A 174 29.02 -10.28 -37.87
CA MET A 174 27.99 -10.07 -36.84
C MET A 174 26.60 -10.28 -37.44
N PRO A 175 25.63 -10.86 -36.71
CA PRO A 175 24.23 -10.86 -37.14
C PRO A 175 23.71 -9.42 -37.20
N ALA A 176 23.12 -9.03 -38.33
CA ALA A 176 22.46 -7.74 -38.47
C ALA A 176 21.24 -7.64 -37.51
N PRO A 177 20.89 -6.45 -37.01
CA PRO A 177 19.65 -6.28 -36.26
C PRO A 177 18.46 -6.65 -37.16
N THR A 178 17.62 -7.57 -36.71
CA THR A 178 16.41 -7.96 -37.44
C THR A 178 15.54 -6.73 -37.67
N PRO A 179 15.12 -6.43 -38.91
CA PRO A 179 14.25 -5.29 -39.16
C PRO A 179 12.92 -5.48 -38.42
N THR A 180 12.55 -4.49 -37.61
CA THR A 180 11.22 -4.43 -37.00
C THR A 180 10.16 -4.45 -38.11
N PRO A 181 9.10 -5.26 -38.02
CA PRO A 181 8.05 -5.25 -39.02
C PRO A 181 7.42 -3.86 -39.11
N SER A 182 7.39 -3.30 -40.32
CA SER A 182 6.68 -2.04 -40.60
C SER A 182 5.20 -2.22 -40.28
N PRO A 183 4.53 -1.23 -39.64
CA PRO A 183 3.10 -1.34 -39.40
C PRO A 183 2.33 -1.43 -40.72
N THR A 184 1.49 -2.46 -40.84
CA THR A 184 0.50 -2.57 -41.92
C THR A 184 -0.38 -1.31 -41.92
N PRO A 185 -0.65 -0.68 -43.08
CA PRO A 185 -1.51 0.49 -43.12
C PRO A 185 -2.92 0.14 -42.64
N THR A 186 -3.33 0.72 -41.51
CA THR A 186 -4.70 0.63 -40.99
C THR A 186 -5.69 1.17 -42.03
N PRO A 187 -6.82 0.50 -42.30
CA PRO A 187 -7.86 1.08 -43.14
C PRO A 187 -8.33 2.42 -42.55
N SER A 188 -8.42 3.45 -43.39
CA SER A 188 -8.80 4.80 -42.97
C SER A 188 -10.21 4.81 -42.36
N PRO A 189 -10.45 5.48 -41.22
CA PRO A 189 -11.77 5.55 -40.63
C PRO A 189 -12.75 6.30 -41.54
N THR A 190 -13.92 5.70 -41.77
CA THR A 190 -15.06 6.37 -42.41
C THR A 190 -15.39 7.68 -41.68
N PRO A 191 -15.65 8.80 -42.39
CA PRO A 191 -15.93 10.07 -41.73
C PRO A 191 -17.16 9.96 -40.83
N THR A 192 -16.93 10.04 -39.53
CA THR A 192 -17.98 10.13 -38.51
C THR A 192 -18.62 11.52 -38.59
N PRO A 193 -19.96 11.67 -38.52
CA PRO A 193 -20.59 12.98 -38.59
C PRO A 193 -20.06 13.92 -37.50
N SER A 194 -19.78 15.17 -37.89
CA SER A 194 -19.14 16.16 -37.02
C SER A 194 -19.96 16.42 -35.75
N PRO A 195 -19.35 16.44 -34.55
CA PRO A 195 -20.07 16.72 -33.32
C PRO A 195 -20.63 18.15 -33.34
N THR A 196 -21.91 18.29 -33.00
CA THR A 196 -22.56 19.59 -32.78
C THR A 196 -21.75 20.40 -31.75
N PRO A 197 -21.47 21.70 -31.98
CA PRO A 197 -20.61 22.49 -31.11
C PRO A 197 -21.20 22.58 -29.69
N THR A 198 -20.57 21.85 -28.77
CA THR A 198 -20.83 21.96 -27.33
C THR A 198 -20.43 23.37 -26.87
N PRO A 199 -21.25 24.07 -26.06
CA PRO A 199 -20.97 25.45 -25.68
C PRO A 199 -19.62 25.58 -24.97
N SER A 200 -18.87 26.62 -25.36
CA SER A 200 -17.53 26.93 -24.83
C SER A 200 -17.54 27.09 -23.30
N PRO A 201 -16.53 26.59 -22.57
CA PRO A 201 -16.48 26.70 -21.11
C PRO A 201 -16.51 28.17 -20.65
N THR A 202 -17.30 28.43 -19.61
CA THR A 202 -17.47 29.76 -19.02
C THR A 202 -16.10 30.35 -18.62
N PRO A 203 -15.75 31.59 -19.04
CA PRO A 203 -14.43 32.14 -18.76
C PRO A 203 -14.14 32.24 -17.25
N ASN A 204 -13.08 31.57 -16.80
CA ASN A 204 -12.58 31.68 -15.43
C ASN A 204 -12.23 33.14 -15.13
N ALA A 205 -12.83 33.72 -14.08
CA ALA A 205 -12.73 35.15 -13.75
C ALA A 205 -11.32 35.65 -13.36
N ASP A 206 -10.35 34.73 -13.22
CA ASP A 206 -8.98 34.95 -12.75
C ASP A 206 -7.90 34.60 -13.81
N THR A 207 -8.12 34.86 -15.10
CA THR A 207 -7.01 34.90 -16.07
C THR A 207 -6.27 36.24 -15.99
N CYS A 208 -5.04 36.32 -16.49
CA CYS A 208 -4.36 37.62 -16.59
C CYS A 208 -5.14 38.59 -17.50
N GLU A 209 -5.76 38.07 -18.57
CA GLU A 209 -6.58 38.90 -19.45
C GLU A 209 -7.88 39.38 -18.80
N SER A 210 -8.57 38.57 -17.99
CA SER A 210 -9.75 39.04 -17.24
C SER A 210 -9.39 40.10 -16.20
N VAL A 211 -8.27 39.92 -15.48
CA VAL A 211 -7.78 40.89 -14.48
C VAL A 211 -7.36 42.19 -15.15
N CYS A 212 -6.54 42.15 -16.20
CA CYS A 212 -6.06 43.36 -16.88
C CYS A 212 -7.17 44.09 -17.64
N THR A 213 -8.13 43.38 -18.25
CA THR A 213 -9.30 44.01 -18.87
C THR A 213 -10.19 44.66 -17.80
N ARG A 214 -10.47 43.97 -16.68
CA ARG A 214 -11.24 44.53 -15.55
C ARG A 214 -10.58 45.78 -14.98
N MET A 215 -9.25 45.80 -14.85
CA MET A 215 -8.48 46.97 -14.40
C MET A 215 -8.67 48.18 -15.32
N VAL A 216 -8.60 48.00 -16.64
CA VAL A 216 -8.80 49.06 -17.64
C VAL A 216 -10.24 49.59 -17.59
N THR A 217 -11.24 48.72 -17.69
CA THR A 217 -12.66 49.10 -17.65
C THR A 217 -13.04 49.86 -16.37
N CYS A 218 -12.44 49.52 -15.23
CA CYS A 218 -12.65 50.25 -13.98
C CYS A 218 -11.90 51.59 -13.91
N LYS A 219 -10.79 51.76 -14.65
CA LYS A 219 -10.06 53.04 -14.76
C LYS A 219 -10.75 54.02 -15.71
N ASP A 220 -11.21 53.58 -16.89
CA ASP A 220 -11.95 54.43 -17.83
C ASP A 220 -13.20 55.05 -17.19
N LYS A 221 -13.89 54.25 -16.36
CA LYS A 221 -15.10 54.69 -15.63
C LYS A 221 -14.83 55.71 -14.52
N LEU A 222 -13.57 56.00 -14.20
CA LEU A 222 -13.14 57.08 -13.29
C LEU A 222 -12.77 58.37 -14.04
N GLY A 223 -13.15 58.51 -15.32
CA GLY A 223 -12.99 59.74 -16.10
C GLY A 223 -11.58 59.98 -16.67
N SER A 224 -10.57 59.28 -16.16
CA SER A 224 -9.26 59.21 -16.79
C SER A 224 -9.31 58.26 -17.98
N LYS A 225 -9.33 58.79 -19.21
CA LYS A 225 -9.08 57.99 -20.44
C LYS A 225 -7.90 57.06 -20.20
N SER A 226 -8.07 55.74 -20.38
CA SER A 226 -6.96 54.82 -20.23
C SER A 226 -5.95 55.01 -21.36
N ASP A 227 -4.67 55.01 -21.01
CA ASP A 227 -3.59 54.82 -21.97
C ASP A 227 -3.67 53.36 -22.51
N PRO A 228 -3.75 53.15 -23.83
CA PRO A 228 -3.73 51.82 -24.44
C PRO A 228 -2.55 50.94 -23.99
N SER A 229 -1.41 51.55 -23.59
CA SER A 229 -0.25 50.82 -23.07
C SER A 229 -0.57 50.03 -21.80
N LEU A 230 -1.56 50.47 -21.00
CA LEU A 230 -1.85 49.93 -19.67
C LEU A 230 -2.32 48.47 -19.71
N LYS A 231 -3.13 48.07 -20.71
CA LYS A 231 -3.53 46.66 -20.88
C LYS A 231 -2.31 45.79 -21.20
N THR A 232 -1.44 46.28 -22.08
CA THR A 232 -0.25 45.56 -22.57
C THR A 232 0.82 45.42 -21.48
N GLN A 233 1.10 46.48 -20.71
CA GLN A 233 2.01 46.42 -19.56
C GLN A 233 1.50 45.45 -18.49
N CYS A 234 0.19 45.49 -18.17
CA CYS A 234 -0.43 44.57 -17.23
C CYS A 234 -0.35 43.11 -17.71
N LEU A 235 -0.65 42.83 -18.98
CA LEU A 235 -0.57 41.49 -19.56
C LEU A 235 0.86 40.93 -19.49
N SER A 236 1.86 41.75 -19.87
CA SER A 236 3.28 41.38 -19.80
C SER A 236 3.69 41.03 -18.36
N LEU A 237 3.47 41.93 -17.40
CA LEU A 237 3.94 41.75 -16.03
C LEU A 237 3.13 40.69 -15.25
N CYS A 238 1.84 40.50 -15.56
CA CYS A 238 1.02 39.45 -14.96
C CYS A 238 1.47 38.04 -15.39
N ALA A 239 2.02 37.88 -16.60
CA ALA A 239 2.55 36.61 -17.09
C ALA A 239 3.89 36.19 -16.43
N MET A 240 4.65 37.15 -15.86
CA MET A 240 6.00 36.89 -15.33
C MET A 240 6.01 36.30 -13.92
N SER A 241 4.96 36.47 -13.09
CA SER A 241 4.93 35.92 -11.73
C SER A 241 3.50 35.82 -11.15
N PRO A 242 3.15 34.73 -10.44
CA PRO A 242 1.90 34.65 -9.66
C PRO A 242 1.75 35.78 -8.63
N VAL A 243 2.85 36.28 -8.07
CA VAL A 243 2.83 37.38 -7.09
C VAL A 243 2.42 38.70 -7.76
N ALA A 244 2.87 38.94 -8.99
CA ALA A 244 2.45 40.10 -9.78
C ALA A 244 0.95 40.02 -10.12
N LYS A 245 0.47 38.85 -10.52
CA LYS A 245 -0.96 38.59 -10.80
C LYS A 245 -1.86 38.91 -9.61
N ASP A 246 -1.52 38.48 -8.40
CA ASP A 246 -2.29 38.81 -7.19
C ASP A 246 -2.21 40.30 -6.83
N GLY A 247 -1.08 40.97 -7.11
CA GLY A 247 -0.95 42.43 -7.02
C GLY A 247 -1.93 43.15 -7.96
N TYR A 248 -1.94 42.79 -9.24
CA TYR A 248 -2.87 43.35 -10.23
C TYR A 248 -4.34 43.04 -9.92
N LYS A 249 -4.65 41.85 -9.39
CA LYS A 249 -6.01 41.52 -8.93
C LYS A 249 -6.47 42.46 -7.81
N ARG A 250 -5.64 42.71 -6.80
CA ARG A 250 -5.93 43.67 -5.72
C ARG A 250 -6.08 45.11 -6.23
N ALA A 251 -5.23 45.52 -7.18
CA ALA A 251 -5.30 46.86 -7.79
C ALA A 251 -6.58 47.05 -8.61
N ALA A 252 -6.95 46.07 -9.44
CA ALA A 252 -8.21 46.07 -10.17
C ALA A 252 -9.42 46.13 -9.21
N ASP A 253 -9.43 45.31 -8.16
CA ASP A 253 -10.53 45.29 -7.19
C ASP A 253 -10.59 46.56 -6.32
N ALA A 254 -9.50 47.31 -6.18
CA ALA A 254 -9.51 48.65 -5.59
C ALA A 254 -10.12 49.69 -6.55
N LEU A 255 -9.66 49.73 -7.80
CA LEU A 255 -10.19 50.62 -8.85
C LEU A 255 -11.69 50.39 -9.10
N CYS A 256 -12.15 49.15 -9.17
CA CYS A 256 -13.56 48.83 -9.39
C CYS A 256 -14.46 49.25 -8.21
N ARG A 257 -13.93 49.24 -6.98
CA ARG A 257 -14.63 49.77 -5.80
C ARG A 257 -14.71 51.30 -5.82
N ALA A 258 -13.62 51.99 -6.20
CA ALA A 258 -13.65 53.44 -6.43
C ALA A 258 -14.63 53.83 -7.55
N ALA A 259 -14.71 53.02 -8.61
CA ALA A 259 -15.66 53.18 -9.73
C ALA A 259 -17.11 52.74 -9.41
N GLY A 260 -17.43 52.47 -8.14
CA GLY A 260 -18.78 52.13 -7.68
C GLY A 260 -19.34 50.79 -8.17
N MET A 261 -18.51 49.89 -8.74
CA MET A 261 -18.99 48.65 -9.35
C MET A 261 -18.99 47.48 -8.37
N ARG A 262 -20.18 46.91 -8.12
CA ARG A 262 -20.32 45.65 -7.37
C ARG A 262 -19.77 44.48 -8.18
N LEU A 263 -18.90 43.69 -7.54
CA LEU A 263 -18.36 42.43 -8.07
C LEU A 263 -19.49 41.41 -8.27
N GLY A 264 -19.99 41.30 -9.50
CA GLY A 264 -21.10 40.41 -9.86
C GLY A 264 -21.92 40.84 -11.08
N MET A 265 -21.79 42.08 -11.56
CA MET A 265 -22.55 42.58 -12.73
C MET A 265 -21.64 43.08 -13.86
N MET A 266 -21.09 42.15 -14.64
CA MET A 266 -20.62 42.40 -16.00
C MET A 266 -21.33 41.42 -16.93
N LYS A 267 -22.45 41.85 -17.53
CA LYS A 267 -23.14 41.05 -18.57
C LYS A 267 -22.27 41.01 -19.82
N THR A 268 -21.92 39.80 -20.27
CA THR A 268 -21.28 39.57 -21.57
C THR A 268 -22.29 39.88 -22.69
N PRO A 269 -21.90 40.55 -23.79
CA PRO A 269 -22.79 40.78 -24.92
C PRO A 269 -23.15 39.47 -25.63
N THR A 270 -24.39 39.37 -26.11
CA THR A 270 -24.91 38.22 -26.87
C THR A 270 -24.38 38.22 -28.30
N PRO A 271 -23.84 37.11 -28.83
CA PRO A 271 -23.41 37.03 -30.23
C PRO A 271 -24.60 36.93 -31.19
N THR A 272 -24.52 37.66 -32.30
CA THR A 272 -25.49 37.65 -33.41
C THR A 272 -25.46 36.31 -34.17
N PRO A 273 -26.61 35.76 -34.61
CA PRO A 273 -26.64 34.52 -35.41
C PRO A 273 -25.98 34.68 -36.79
N SER A 274 -25.37 33.59 -37.27
CA SER A 274 -24.72 33.47 -38.58
C SER A 274 -25.68 32.83 -39.61
N PRO A 275 -25.63 33.18 -40.91
CA PRO A 275 -26.61 32.73 -41.90
C PRO A 275 -26.60 31.23 -42.21
N THR A 276 -27.77 30.72 -42.61
CA THR A 276 -28.05 29.31 -42.91
C THR A 276 -27.50 28.88 -44.28
N PRO A 277 -26.84 27.72 -44.41
CA PRO A 277 -26.41 27.18 -45.71
C PRO A 277 -27.55 26.49 -46.49
N THR A 278 -27.52 26.64 -47.81
CA THR A 278 -28.46 26.08 -48.80
C THR A 278 -28.35 24.54 -48.90
N PRO A 279 -29.45 23.79 -49.14
CA PRO A 279 -29.40 22.34 -49.34
C PRO A 279 -28.65 21.91 -50.62
N SER A 280 -28.12 20.69 -50.59
CA SER A 280 -27.37 20.01 -51.66
C SER A 280 -28.11 18.72 -52.08
N PRO A 281 -28.09 18.29 -53.36
CA PRO A 281 -29.03 17.28 -53.88
C PRO A 281 -28.81 15.85 -53.34
N THR A 282 -29.92 15.10 -53.31
CA THR A 282 -30.02 13.75 -52.76
C THR A 282 -29.45 12.67 -53.70
N PRO A 283 -28.55 11.77 -53.23
CA PRO A 283 -28.13 10.59 -53.99
C PRO A 283 -29.14 9.44 -53.92
N THR A 284 -29.29 8.70 -55.01
CA THR A 284 -30.17 7.54 -55.22
C THR A 284 -29.82 6.37 -54.27
N PRO A 285 -30.80 5.57 -53.79
CA PRO A 285 -30.54 4.43 -52.91
C PRO A 285 -29.70 3.31 -53.58
N SER A 286 -28.80 2.74 -52.79
CA SER A 286 -27.97 1.56 -53.11
C SER A 286 -28.55 0.29 -52.45
N PRO A 287 -28.45 -0.91 -53.05
CA PRO A 287 -29.14 -2.10 -52.55
C PRO A 287 -28.72 -2.53 -51.14
N THR A 288 -29.70 -3.03 -50.37
CA THR A 288 -29.55 -3.41 -48.97
C THR A 288 -28.69 -4.67 -48.80
N PRO A 289 -27.63 -4.64 -47.96
CA PRO A 289 -26.89 -5.86 -47.61
C PRO A 289 -27.70 -6.75 -46.67
N THR A 290 -27.71 -8.06 -46.93
CA THR A 290 -28.33 -9.11 -46.11
C THR A 290 -27.86 -9.04 -44.65
N PRO A 291 -28.73 -9.22 -43.64
CA PRO A 291 -28.34 -9.11 -42.24
C PRO A 291 -27.27 -10.15 -41.84
N SER A 292 -26.12 -9.64 -41.40
CA SER A 292 -25.08 -10.43 -40.73
C SER A 292 -25.61 -10.95 -39.37
N PRO A 293 -25.26 -12.19 -38.95
CA PRO A 293 -25.76 -12.76 -37.69
C PRO A 293 -25.43 -11.87 -36.49
N THR A 294 -26.44 -11.56 -35.69
CA THR A 294 -26.33 -10.68 -34.52
C THR A 294 -25.27 -11.23 -33.54
N PRO A 295 -24.23 -10.45 -33.18
CA PRO A 295 -23.27 -10.90 -32.18
C PRO A 295 -23.98 -11.06 -30.83
N THR A 296 -23.82 -12.22 -30.21
CA THR A 296 -24.40 -12.52 -28.89
C THR A 296 -23.92 -11.49 -27.86
N PRO A 297 -24.79 -11.05 -26.91
CA PRO A 297 -24.41 -10.03 -25.93
C PRO A 297 -23.19 -10.47 -25.09
N ASN A 298 -22.07 -9.78 -25.26
CA ASN A 298 -20.87 -9.99 -24.45
C ASN A 298 -21.05 -9.32 -23.07
N PRO A 299 -21.14 -10.08 -21.96
CA PRO A 299 -21.64 -9.54 -20.70
C PRO A 299 -20.57 -8.86 -19.82
N ASN A 300 -19.65 -8.06 -20.41
CA ASN A 300 -18.85 -7.10 -19.63
C ASN A 300 -18.26 -5.94 -20.47
N PRO A 301 -18.87 -4.74 -20.46
CA PRO A 301 -18.33 -3.54 -21.12
C PRO A 301 -17.33 -2.75 -20.24
N THR A 302 -16.42 -3.43 -19.53
CA THR A 302 -15.19 -2.81 -18.98
C THR A 302 -14.04 -3.83 -18.93
N GLY A 303 -12.81 -3.39 -19.24
CA GLY A 303 -11.61 -4.23 -19.26
C GLY A 303 -11.07 -4.63 -17.87
N GLN A 304 -11.93 -5.20 -17.03
CA GLN A 304 -11.69 -5.42 -15.60
C GLN A 304 -11.31 -6.88 -15.27
N GLN A 305 -10.20 -7.34 -15.86
CA GLN A 305 -9.71 -8.71 -15.69
C GLN A 305 -9.27 -9.00 -14.23
N PRO A 306 -9.55 -10.20 -13.68
CA PRO A 306 -9.01 -10.62 -12.37
C PRO A 306 -7.48 -10.58 -12.35
N GLY A 307 -6.90 -10.25 -11.19
CA GLY A 307 -5.46 -10.09 -11.01
C GLY A 307 -4.94 -10.80 -9.76
N PRO A 308 -3.62 -10.93 -9.60
CA PRO A 308 -3.04 -11.61 -8.43
C PRO A 308 -3.15 -10.78 -7.14
N ALA A 309 -3.11 -11.48 -6.00
CA ALA A 309 -2.75 -10.92 -4.70
C ALA A 309 -1.42 -11.53 -4.23
N TYR A 310 -0.64 -10.76 -3.47
CA TYR A 310 0.67 -11.15 -2.97
C TYR A 310 0.76 -10.99 -1.46
N PHE A 311 1.32 -11.98 -0.78
CA PHE A 311 1.44 -12.05 0.67
C PHE A 311 2.91 -12.18 1.06
N GLY A 312 3.41 -11.23 1.85
CA GLY A 312 4.78 -11.21 2.34
C GLY A 312 4.86 -11.87 3.71
N LEU A 313 5.44 -13.07 3.80
CA LEU A 313 5.53 -13.84 5.04
C LEU A 313 6.90 -13.69 5.69
N ARG A 314 6.98 -13.87 7.02
CA ARG A 314 8.27 -13.91 7.74
C ARG A 314 9.09 -15.17 7.45
N ASP A 315 8.43 -16.31 7.27
CA ASP A 315 9.07 -17.63 7.34
C ASP A 315 8.96 -18.43 6.03
N LYS A 316 8.35 -17.87 4.97
CA LYS A 316 8.04 -18.56 3.70
C LYS A 316 8.35 -17.76 2.42
N GLY A 317 8.87 -16.55 2.54
CA GLY A 317 9.16 -15.65 1.42
C GLY A 317 7.90 -14.92 0.94
N LEU A 318 7.77 -14.81 -0.38
CA LEU A 318 6.59 -14.25 -1.04
C LEU A 318 5.63 -15.38 -1.45
N VAL A 319 4.34 -15.21 -1.21
CA VAL A 319 3.29 -16.12 -1.73
C VAL A 319 2.38 -15.34 -2.66
N GLU A 320 2.20 -15.84 -3.87
CA GLU A 320 1.25 -15.36 -4.86
C GLU A 320 -0.05 -16.18 -4.74
N LEU A 321 -1.18 -15.47 -4.73
CA LEU A 321 -2.49 -16.00 -5.07
C LEU A 321 -2.81 -15.48 -6.46
N ARG A 322 -2.81 -16.36 -7.46
CA ARG A 322 -3.06 -16.02 -8.85
C ARG A 322 -4.51 -15.58 -9.07
N ALA A 323 -4.75 -14.94 -10.22
CA ALA A 323 -6.06 -14.50 -10.68
C ALA A 323 -7.13 -15.62 -10.69
N ASP A 324 -6.73 -16.87 -10.95
CA ASP A 324 -7.56 -18.07 -10.97
C ASP A 324 -7.90 -18.65 -9.58
N GLY A 325 -7.37 -18.06 -8.50
CA GLY A 325 -7.54 -18.55 -7.13
C GLY A 325 -6.53 -19.62 -6.69
N THR A 326 -5.52 -19.95 -7.51
CA THR A 326 -4.46 -20.90 -7.15
C THR A 326 -3.28 -20.22 -6.45
N PHE A 327 -2.70 -20.88 -5.45
CA PHE A 327 -1.51 -20.37 -4.76
C PHE A 327 -0.19 -20.83 -5.41
N LYS A 328 0.84 -19.98 -5.34
CA LYS A 328 2.23 -20.27 -5.70
C LYS A 328 3.17 -19.67 -4.64
N THR A 329 4.03 -20.48 -4.04
CA THR A 329 5.15 -19.96 -3.25
C THR A 329 6.23 -19.47 -4.21
N LEU A 330 6.68 -18.24 -4.04
CA LEU A 330 7.71 -17.59 -4.85
C LEU A 330 9.04 -17.64 -4.08
N THR A 331 9.84 -18.66 -4.36
CA THR A 331 11.08 -18.97 -3.64
C THR A 331 12.11 -17.84 -3.73
N THR A 332 12.60 -17.40 -2.57
CA THR A 332 13.59 -16.33 -2.42
C THR A 332 14.72 -16.77 -1.49
N LYS A 333 15.96 -16.29 -1.71
CA LYS A 333 17.12 -16.58 -0.82
C LYS A 333 16.94 -16.08 0.63
N SER A 334 15.95 -15.23 0.89
CA SER A 334 15.48 -14.87 2.23
C SER A 334 14.03 -15.27 2.38
N THR A 335 13.69 -15.91 3.50
CA THR A 335 12.34 -16.37 3.84
C THR A 335 11.46 -15.28 4.44
N THR A 336 11.99 -14.08 4.71
CA THR A 336 11.22 -12.94 5.24
C THR A 336 10.99 -11.88 4.18
N VAL A 337 9.73 -11.56 3.89
CA VAL A 337 9.33 -10.36 3.13
C VAL A 337 8.70 -9.34 4.09
N ARG A 338 9.13 -8.07 4.01
CA ARG A 338 8.73 -6.98 4.92
C ARG A 338 7.71 -6.02 4.29
N ARG A 339 7.86 -5.72 3.00
CA ARG A 339 6.97 -4.85 2.21
C ARG A 339 6.84 -5.37 0.79
N ILE A 340 5.68 -5.12 0.18
CA ILE A 340 5.40 -5.36 -1.23
C ILE A 340 4.83 -4.04 -1.78
N PHE A 341 5.22 -3.71 -3.02
CA PHE A 341 4.88 -2.51 -3.75
C PHE A 341 4.41 -2.89 -5.15
N VAL A 342 3.44 -2.15 -5.67
CA VAL A 342 2.96 -2.27 -7.04
C VAL A 342 3.17 -0.90 -7.68
N CYS A 343 4.03 -0.84 -8.69
CA CYS A 343 4.26 0.38 -9.46
C CYS A 343 3.06 0.66 -10.40
N PRO A 344 2.91 1.88 -10.96
CA PRO A 344 1.81 2.22 -11.87
C PRO A 344 1.75 1.34 -13.14
N ASP A 345 2.88 0.80 -13.59
CA ASP A 345 3.00 -0.19 -14.67
C ASP A 345 2.56 -1.61 -14.29
N LYS A 346 2.07 -1.80 -13.05
CA LYS A 346 1.73 -3.08 -12.40
C LYS A 346 2.93 -3.97 -12.08
N SER A 347 4.18 -3.50 -12.23
CA SER A 347 5.36 -4.26 -11.80
C SER A 347 5.41 -4.39 -10.27
N VAL A 348 5.77 -5.58 -9.79
CA VAL A 348 5.75 -5.91 -8.36
C VAL A 348 7.16 -5.91 -7.79
N TRP A 349 7.35 -5.15 -6.72
CA TRP A 349 8.63 -5.00 -6.02
C TRP A 349 8.46 -5.35 -4.55
N PHE A 350 9.48 -5.90 -3.89
CA PHE A 350 9.40 -6.24 -2.48
C PHE A 350 10.75 -6.22 -1.75
N THR A 351 10.71 -6.02 -0.44
CA THR A 351 11.90 -6.00 0.45
C THR A 351 11.97 -7.25 1.33
N SER A 352 13.17 -7.76 1.57
CA SER A 352 13.44 -8.93 2.40
C SER A 352 14.46 -8.63 3.52
N TYR A 353 15.11 -9.63 4.11
CA TYR A 353 16.36 -9.40 4.87
C TYR A 353 17.63 -9.48 3.99
N SER A 354 17.56 -10.06 2.79
CA SER A 354 18.73 -10.26 1.92
C SER A 354 18.96 -9.17 0.86
N GLY A 355 18.01 -8.24 0.73
CA GLY A 355 17.93 -7.28 -0.36
C GLY A 355 16.50 -7.08 -0.83
N PHE A 356 16.33 -6.35 -1.92
CA PHE A 356 15.05 -6.06 -2.56
C PHE A 356 15.00 -6.69 -3.96
N PHE A 357 13.78 -6.97 -4.40
CA PHE A 357 13.50 -7.86 -5.52
C PHE A 357 12.40 -7.26 -6.41
N GLN A 358 12.48 -7.56 -7.70
CA GLN A 358 11.41 -7.35 -8.68
C GLN A 358 10.86 -8.71 -9.09
N LEU A 359 9.54 -8.83 -9.24
CA LEU A 359 8.90 -10.00 -9.82
C LEU A 359 8.89 -9.87 -11.34
N VAL A 360 9.63 -10.75 -12.02
CA VAL A 360 9.70 -10.79 -13.49
C VAL A 360 9.28 -12.18 -13.95
N ASN A 361 8.25 -12.26 -14.80
CA ASN A 361 7.67 -13.52 -15.30
C ASN A 361 7.36 -14.55 -14.19
N GLY A 362 6.86 -14.06 -13.05
CA GLY A 362 6.56 -14.88 -11.87
C GLY A 362 7.79 -15.44 -11.14
N ASN A 363 8.99 -14.86 -11.33
CA ASN A 363 10.22 -15.21 -10.64
C ASN A 363 10.80 -14.00 -9.90
N ALA A 364 11.34 -14.22 -8.70
CA ALA A 364 11.89 -13.17 -7.85
C ALA A 364 13.34 -12.83 -8.22
N ILE A 365 13.54 -11.79 -9.02
CA ILE A 365 14.86 -11.31 -9.44
C ILE A 365 15.41 -10.35 -8.38
N LYS A 366 16.60 -10.63 -7.83
CA LYS A 366 17.27 -9.73 -6.88
C LYS A 366 17.87 -8.55 -7.65
N VAL A 367 17.30 -7.36 -7.46
CA VAL A 367 17.75 -6.14 -8.17
C VAL A 367 18.88 -5.43 -7.41
N GLY A 368 19.02 -5.71 -6.11
CA GLY A 368 20.18 -5.34 -5.33
C GLY A 368 20.09 -5.80 -3.87
N ASP A 369 21.08 -5.41 -3.08
CA ASP A 369 21.19 -5.75 -1.66
C ASP A 369 21.30 -4.51 -0.78
N TYR A 370 21.68 -4.72 0.48
CA TYR A 370 21.73 -3.68 1.50
C TYR A 370 23.15 -3.16 1.78
N SER A 371 24.15 -3.49 0.95
CA SER A 371 25.52 -2.95 1.05
C SER A 371 25.56 -1.44 0.80
N THR A 372 24.95 -0.97 -0.28
CA THR A 372 24.83 0.47 -0.62
C THR A 372 23.66 1.16 0.10
N PRO A 373 22.39 0.72 -0.01
CA PRO A 373 21.29 1.43 0.64
C PRO A 373 21.17 1.19 2.15
N GLY A 374 21.69 0.08 2.70
CA GLY A 374 21.28 -0.38 4.04
C GLY A 374 19.85 -0.92 4.04
N SER A 375 19.26 -1.16 5.22
CA SER A 375 17.87 -1.62 5.37
C SER A 375 16.90 -0.64 4.72
N VAL A 376 16.38 -1.00 3.54
CA VAL A 376 15.30 -0.26 2.87
C VAL A 376 14.00 -0.46 3.65
N GLU A 377 13.40 0.64 4.08
CA GLU A 377 12.14 0.63 4.84
C GLU A 377 10.93 0.75 3.91
N ASP A 378 11.05 1.50 2.82
CA ASP A 378 9.94 1.79 1.89
C ASP A 378 10.43 2.10 0.45
N ILE A 379 9.56 1.90 -0.55
CA ILE A 379 9.86 2.06 -1.99
C ILE A 379 8.66 2.70 -2.71
N ALA A 380 8.93 3.58 -3.67
CA ALA A 380 7.96 4.12 -4.63
C ALA A 380 8.54 4.11 -6.06
N CYS A 381 7.69 4.28 -7.06
CA CYS A 381 8.07 4.24 -8.47
C CYS A 381 7.54 5.48 -9.18
N ASP A 382 8.32 6.09 -10.07
CA ASP A 382 7.82 7.16 -10.93
C ASP A 382 7.13 6.60 -12.19
N LYS A 383 6.49 7.49 -12.95
CA LYS A 383 5.80 7.17 -14.22
C LYS A 383 6.71 6.70 -15.36
N ASN A 384 8.03 6.78 -15.19
CA ASN A 384 9.05 6.38 -16.16
C ASN A 384 9.71 5.04 -15.77
N GLY A 385 9.26 4.39 -14.69
CA GLY A 385 9.85 3.16 -14.16
C GLY A 385 11.09 3.37 -13.28
N LYS A 386 11.44 4.60 -12.92
CA LYS A 386 12.53 4.90 -11.98
C LYS A 386 12.09 4.55 -10.57
N ILE A 387 12.90 3.76 -9.87
CA ILE A 387 12.59 3.30 -8.51
C ILE A 387 13.26 4.21 -7.49
N TRP A 388 12.50 4.63 -6.50
CA TRP A 388 12.93 5.46 -5.38
C TRP A 388 12.77 4.66 -4.08
N ALA A 389 13.80 4.63 -3.25
CA ALA A 389 13.82 3.86 -2.00
C ALA A 389 14.36 4.69 -0.83
N VAL A 390 13.92 4.40 0.39
CA VAL A 390 14.39 5.08 1.60
C VAL A 390 14.91 4.12 2.66
N SER A 391 15.95 4.54 3.37
CA SER A 391 16.61 3.76 4.43
C SER A 391 17.11 4.65 5.56
N TYR A 392 17.75 4.04 6.57
CA TYR A 392 18.45 4.79 7.62
C TYR A 392 19.62 5.68 7.13
N ARG A 393 20.08 5.50 5.88
CA ARG A 393 21.18 6.27 5.27
C ARG A 393 20.70 7.49 4.46
N GLY A 394 19.48 7.46 3.92
CA GLY A 394 19.00 8.49 3.00
C GLY A 394 17.99 8.00 1.98
N VAL A 395 17.88 8.76 0.88
CA VAL A 395 17.04 8.48 -0.28
C VAL A 395 17.91 7.94 -1.40
N PHE A 396 17.45 6.89 -2.05
CA PHE A 396 18.17 6.14 -3.07
C PHE A 396 17.36 6.09 -4.36
N GLU A 397 18.00 6.40 -5.47
CA GLU A 397 17.40 6.34 -6.81
C GLU A 397 18.03 5.18 -7.59
N TYR A 398 17.20 4.38 -8.26
CA TYR A 398 17.64 3.34 -9.17
C TYR A 398 17.14 3.60 -10.58
N GLU A 399 18.10 3.77 -11.49
CA GLU A 399 17.84 4.07 -12.90
C GLU A 399 18.89 3.35 -13.76
N LYS A 400 18.44 2.64 -14.80
CA LYS A 400 19.31 1.98 -15.80
C LYS A 400 20.45 1.12 -15.18
N GLY A 401 20.12 0.39 -14.11
CA GLY A 401 21.07 -0.50 -13.41
C GLY A 401 21.98 0.18 -12.39
N ARG A 402 21.92 1.50 -12.22
CA ARG A 402 22.79 2.26 -11.31
C ARG A 402 22.02 2.84 -10.13
N TRP A 403 22.71 2.95 -9.00
CA TRP A 403 22.21 3.60 -7.79
C TRP A 403 22.85 4.98 -7.63
N SER A 404 22.05 6.01 -7.37
CA SER A 404 22.51 7.26 -6.76
C SER A 404 21.91 7.41 -5.35
N VAL A 405 22.51 8.29 -4.53
CA VAL A 405 22.11 8.49 -3.14
C VAL A 405 22.10 9.97 -2.77
N THR A 406 20.98 10.43 -2.20
CA THR A 406 20.95 11.62 -1.36
C THR A 406 21.07 11.15 0.09
N ARG A 407 22.16 11.49 0.79
CA ARG A 407 22.30 11.17 2.22
C ARG A 407 21.28 11.94 3.06
N LYS A 408 20.78 11.34 4.14
CA LYS A 408 19.69 11.90 4.97
C LYS A 408 19.97 13.31 5.50
N GLU A 409 21.23 13.69 5.68
CA GLU A 409 21.64 15.00 6.18
C GLU A 409 21.20 16.12 5.21
N MET A 410 21.16 15.83 3.90
CA MET A 410 20.74 16.76 2.85
C MET A 410 19.23 17.02 2.84
N LEU A 411 18.41 16.24 3.56
CA LEU A 411 16.95 16.40 3.62
C LEU A 411 16.51 17.47 4.64
N GLY A 412 17.43 17.98 5.47
CA GLY A 412 17.15 18.95 6.53
C GLY A 412 16.44 18.33 7.74
N GLY A 413 17.15 18.15 8.86
CA GLY A 413 16.57 17.69 10.13
C GLY A 413 16.01 16.24 10.14
N ALA A 414 16.26 15.46 9.09
CA ALA A 414 15.76 14.09 8.98
C ALA A 414 16.37 13.15 10.05
N THR A 415 15.52 12.31 10.67
CA THR A 415 15.92 11.42 11.78
C THR A 415 15.98 9.95 11.37
N LEU A 416 14.86 9.23 11.48
CA LEU A 416 14.63 7.94 10.80
C LEU A 416 13.70 8.18 9.62
N LEU A 417 14.11 7.83 8.40
CA LEU A 417 13.21 7.79 7.26
C LEU A 417 12.26 6.60 7.39
N LYS A 418 11.01 6.78 6.93
CA LYS A 418 9.91 5.83 7.18
C LYS A 418 9.03 5.49 5.97
N GLY A 419 9.08 6.29 4.93
CA GLY A 419 8.18 6.14 3.79
C GLY A 419 8.51 7.08 2.65
N ILE A 420 8.14 6.70 1.43
CA ILE A 420 8.33 7.50 0.22
C ILE A 420 7.12 7.41 -0.72
N ALA A 421 6.76 8.53 -1.35
CA ALA A 421 5.68 8.64 -2.33
C ALA A 421 6.03 9.70 -3.39
N LEU A 422 5.32 9.72 -4.51
CA LEU A 422 5.44 10.74 -5.55
C LEU A 422 4.06 11.31 -5.90
N ASP A 423 3.94 12.62 -6.17
CA ASP A 423 2.68 13.18 -6.69
C ASP A 423 2.57 13.07 -8.23
N SER A 424 1.42 13.45 -8.79
CA SER A 424 1.19 13.49 -10.25
C SER A 424 2.13 14.42 -11.02
N ALA A 425 2.74 15.41 -10.36
CA ALA A 425 3.73 16.30 -10.96
C ALA A 425 5.15 15.69 -10.94
N GLY A 426 5.37 14.60 -10.20
CA GLY A 426 6.65 13.92 -10.03
C GLY A 426 7.48 14.45 -8.86
N ASN A 427 6.90 15.28 -7.98
CA ASN A 427 7.60 15.71 -6.76
C ASN A 427 7.72 14.52 -5.80
N VAL A 428 8.89 14.35 -5.18
CA VAL A 428 9.19 13.19 -4.32
C VAL A 428 8.99 13.57 -2.86
N PHE A 429 8.13 12.86 -2.15
CA PHE A 429 7.81 13.07 -0.74
C PHE A 429 8.42 11.95 0.10
N VAL A 430 9.15 12.31 1.14
CA VAL A 430 9.77 11.39 2.10
C VAL A 430 9.33 11.77 3.50
N ILE A 431 8.79 10.82 4.26
CA ILE A 431 8.56 11.01 5.69
C ILE A 431 9.77 10.57 6.50
N SER A 432 10.19 11.42 7.43
CA SER A 432 10.96 10.98 8.60
C SER A 432 10.06 10.95 9.84
N SER A 433 10.56 10.47 10.98
CA SER A 433 9.77 10.29 12.21
C SER A 433 8.82 11.45 12.53
N ASN A 434 9.21 12.72 12.35
CA ASN A 434 8.39 13.88 12.72
C ASN A 434 8.26 14.97 11.63
N LEU A 435 8.78 14.73 10.42
CA LEU A 435 8.84 15.73 9.34
C LEU A 435 8.45 15.11 8.00
N VAL A 436 7.92 15.93 7.09
CA VAL A 436 7.79 15.58 5.67
C VAL A 436 8.79 16.40 4.88
N HIS A 437 9.61 15.71 4.08
CA HIS A 437 10.60 16.29 3.19
C HIS A 437 10.08 16.15 1.75
N MET A 438 10.23 17.19 0.93
CA MET A 438 9.85 17.16 -0.49
C MET A 438 11.05 17.53 -1.36
N ARG A 439 11.18 16.87 -2.51
CA ARG A 439 12.06 17.28 -3.60
C ARG A 439 11.22 17.72 -4.80
N GLY A 440 11.39 18.99 -5.21
CA GLY A 440 10.68 19.58 -6.33
C GLY A 440 11.40 19.40 -7.67
N LYS A 441 10.85 20.04 -8.72
CA LYS A 441 11.46 20.11 -10.06
C LYS A 441 12.81 20.84 -10.07
N ASP A 442 13.05 21.70 -9.09
CA ASP A 442 14.31 22.37 -8.81
C ASP A 442 15.40 21.44 -8.24
N ASN A 443 15.06 20.16 -7.99
CA ASN A 443 15.91 19.10 -7.44
C ASN A 443 16.40 19.30 -6.00
N ASN A 444 16.13 20.44 -5.34
CA ASN A 444 16.49 20.66 -3.94
C ASN A 444 15.52 19.94 -3.00
N TRP A 445 16.01 19.57 -1.81
CA TRP A 445 15.18 19.08 -0.73
C TRP A 445 14.76 20.21 0.20
N GLN A 446 13.47 20.25 0.53
CA GLN A 446 12.88 21.19 1.47
C GLN A 446 12.04 20.44 2.51
N VAL A 447 12.01 20.96 3.74
CA VAL A 447 11.10 20.48 4.79
C VAL A 447 9.77 21.21 4.63
N LEU A 448 8.68 20.47 4.44
CA LEU A 448 7.35 21.06 4.39
C LEU A 448 6.82 21.26 5.81
N ASP A 449 6.33 22.48 6.11
CA ASP A 449 5.61 22.69 7.36
C ASP A 449 4.29 21.90 7.36
N THR A 450 3.99 21.33 8.53
CA THR A 450 2.75 20.60 8.82
C THR A 450 2.09 21.09 10.11
N GLY A 451 2.62 22.12 10.78
CA GLY A 451 2.10 22.65 12.04
C GLY A 451 0.64 23.12 11.95
N MET A 452 0.24 23.71 10.82
CA MET A 452 -1.16 24.09 10.58
C MET A 452 -2.11 22.87 10.55
N VAL A 453 -1.63 21.71 10.11
CA VAL A 453 -2.44 20.49 9.93
C VAL A 453 -2.25 19.42 11.02
N VAL A 454 -1.33 19.58 11.97
CA VAL A 454 -1.15 18.61 13.07
C VAL A 454 -1.11 19.29 14.44
N ASP A 455 -2.07 18.98 15.32
CA ASP A 455 -2.24 19.59 16.66
C ASP A 455 -1.10 19.33 17.65
N ARG A 456 -0.17 18.42 17.32
CA ARG A 456 0.94 17.94 18.16
C ARG A 456 2.06 17.45 17.26
N LYS A 457 3.29 17.36 17.78
CA LYS A 457 4.43 16.74 17.06
C LYS A 457 4.02 15.36 16.48
N PRO A 458 3.95 15.19 15.15
CA PRO A 458 3.52 13.94 14.54
C PRO A 458 4.57 12.86 14.75
N TYR A 459 4.12 11.60 14.82
CA TYR A 459 4.99 10.45 14.49
C TYR A 459 4.49 9.82 13.20
N PHE A 460 5.18 10.07 12.07
CA PHE A 460 4.82 9.52 10.77
C PHE A 460 5.23 8.05 10.63
N SER A 461 4.42 7.26 9.91
CA SER A 461 4.57 5.80 9.84
C SER A 461 4.34 5.16 8.47
N ARG A 462 3.58 5.81 7.57
CA ARG A 462 3.43 5.42 6.16
C ARG A 462 3.04 6.65 5.34
N ILE A 463 3.39 6.67 4.05
CA ILE A 463 2.96 7.68 3.07
C ILE A 463 2.61 6.93 1.77
N LEU A 464 1.64 7.42 0.99
CA LEU A 464 1.20 6.80 -0.26
C LEU A 464 0.70 7.84 -1.27
N THR A 465 0.77 7.51 -2.55
CA THR A 465 0.16 8.25 -3.67
C THR A 465 -1.27 7.77 -3.94
N ALA A 466 -2.23 8.69 -3.94
CA ALA A 466 -3.63 8.45 -4.28
C ALA A 466 -3.85 8.34 -5.81
N GLU A 467 -5.02 7.86 -6.21
CA GLU A 467 -5.39 7.64 -7.61
C GLU A 467 -5.52 8.97 -8.39
N ASP A 468 -5.92 10.06 -7.71
CA ASP A 468 -5.85 11.43 -8.24
C ASP A 468 -4.46 12.09 -8.14
N GLY A 469 -3.43 11.31 -7.78
CA GLY A 469 -2.04 11.76 -7.70
C GLY A 469 -1.72 12.70 -6.54
N SER A 470 -2.67 12.95 -5.62
CA SER A 470 -2.36 13.57 -4.32
C SER A 470 -1.58 12.61 -3.41
N VAL A 471 -0.92 13.14 -2.38
CA VAL A 471 -0.10 12.33 -1.46
C VAL A 471 -0.69 12.33 -0.06
N VAL A 472 -0.88 11.15 0.52
CA VAL A 472 -1.49 10.94 1.84
C VAL A 472 -0.43 10.42 2.82
N ALA A 473 -0.30 11.06 3.99
CA ALA A 473 0.64 10.67 5.04
C ALA A 473 -0.07 10.29 6.35
N LEU A 474 0.34 9.15 6.92
CA LEU A 474 -0.18 8.55 8.15
C LEU A 474 0.68 8.93 9.35
N HIS A 475 0.08 9.53 10.37
CA HIS A 475 0.73 9.81 11.64
C HIS A 475 -0.02 9.21 12.84
N SER A 476 0.68 9.13 13.98
CA SER A 476 0.22 8.51 15.24
C SER A 476 -1.14 8.95 15.78
N SER A 477 -1.67 10.09 15.30
CA SER A 477 -2.93 10.71 15.71
C SER A 477 -3.90 11.03 14.56
N GLY A 478 -3.58 10.69 13.30
CA GLY A 478 -4.40 11.09 12.16
C GLY A 478 -3.78 10.89 10.78
N LEU A 479 -4.32 11.65 9.83
CA LEU A 479 -4.02 11.61 8.41
C LEU A 479 -3.95 13.05 7.86
N ILE A 480 -2.93 13.33 7.06
CA ILE A 480 -2.81 14.57 6.28
C ILE A 480 -2.66 14.26 4.79
N ARG A 481 -3.12 15.17 3.94
CA ARG A 481 -3.13 15.04 2.48
C ARG A 481 -2.52 16.28 1.83
N TYR A 482 -1.55 16.09 0.95
CA TYR A 482 -0.97 17.12 0.10
C TYR A 482 -1.61 17.07 -1.28
N GLN A 483 -2.20 18.19 -1.70
CA GLN A 483 -2.83 18.36 -3.01
C GLN A 483 -2.74 19.85 -3.40
N GLY A 484 -2.51 20.17 -4.67
CA GLY A 484 -2.51 21.57 -5.12
C GLY A 484 -1.57 22.50 -4.35
N GLY A 485 -0.39 22.02 -3.95
CA GLY A 485 0.62 22.82 -3.25
C GLY A 485 0.41 23.03 -1.74
N HIS A 486 -0.62 22.44 -1.13
CA HIS A 486 -0.94 22.66 0.28
C HIS A 486 -1.35 21.37 1.01
N TRP A 487 -1.20 21.40 2.34
CA TRP A 487 -1.65 20.32 3.22
C TRP A 487 -3.10 20.54 3.71
N SER A 488 -3.83 19.45 3.86
CA SER A 488 -5.16 19.39 4.48
C SER A 488 -5.25 18.22 5.46
N ARG A 489 -6.20 18.26 6.41
CA ARG A 489 -6.49 17.17 7.35
C ARG A 489 -7.55 16.25 6.77
N ILE A 490 -7.33 14.94 6.75
CA ILE A 490 -8.38 13.96 6.44
C ILE A 490 -9.15 13.67 7.73
N SER A 491 -10.42 14.05 7.79
CA SER A 491 -11.26 13.82 8.97
C SER A 491 -11.67 12.35 9.11
N LEU A 492 -11.25 11.72 10.20
CA LEU A 492 -11.64 10.35 10.57
C LEU A 492 -12.96 10.28 11.37
N GLN A 493 -13.66 11.41 11.51
CA GLN A 493 -14.96 11.58 12.20
C GLN A 493 -15.00 11.15 13.67
N ARG A 494 -13.86 10.80 14.26
CA ARG A 494 -13.63 10.57 15.69
C ARG A 494 -12.14 10.71 16.01
N ARG A 495 -11.79 11.06 17.26
CA ARG A 495 -10.39 11.06 17.70
C ARG A 495 -9.85 9.64 17.71
N VAL A 496 -8.67 9.45 17.13
CA VAL A 496 -7.97 8.16 17.06
C VAL A 496 -6.50 8.33 17.38
N TYR A 497 -5.91 7.25 17.87
CA TYR A 497 -4.49 7.14 18.18
C TYR A 497 -4.01 5.75 17.78
N SER A 498 -2.71 5.63 17.48
CA SER A 498 -2.06 4.37 17.11
C SER A 498 -2.65 3.72 15.85
N LEU A 499 -2.86 4.55 14.81
CA LEU A 499 -2.95 4.05 13.43
C LEU A 499 -1.63 3.33 13.10
N ARG A 500 -1.69 2.18 12.43
CA ARG A 500 -0.50 1.35 12.15
C ARG A 500 -0.20 1.12 10.67
N ASP A 501 -1.24 1.08 9.84
CA ASP A 501 -1.08 0.83 8.41
C ASP A 501 -2.21 1.47 7.60
N MET A 502 -1.98 1.65 6.29
CA MET A 502 -3.00 2.11 5.36
C MET A 502 -2.80 1.55 3.96
N ALA A 503 -3.90 1.45 3.20
CA ALA A 503 -3.92 1.09 1.79
C ALA A 503 -4.91 2.00 1.04
N LEU A 504 -4.70 2.14 -0.27
CA LEU A 504 -5.60 2.86 -1.17
C LEU A 504 -6.27 1.87 -2.12
N GLY A 505 -7.46 2.22 -2.59
CA GLY A 505 -8.24 1.50 -3.57
C GLY A 505 -9.08 2.46 -4.43
N PRO A 506 -10.00 1.91 -5.25
CA PRO A 506 -10.69 2.65 -6.31
C PRO A 506 -11.49 3.85 -5.81
N ASN A 507 -11.70 4.82 -6.70
CA ASN A 507 -12.44 6.06 -6.47
C ASN A 507 -11.80 6.93 -5.37
N ASN A 508 -10.47 6.90 -5.25
CA ASN A 508 -9.73 7.52 -4.14
C ASN A 508 -10.24 7.09 -2.75
N THR A 509 -10.50 5.80 -2.55
CA THR A 509 -10.88 5.24 -1.24
C THR A 509 -9.62 4.89 -0.45
N LEU A 510 -9.47 5.45 0.75
CA LEU A 510 -8.41 5.10 1.69
C LEU A 510 -8.95 4.14 2.76
N VAL A 511 -8.17 3.11 3.09
CA VAL A 511 -8.40 2.24 4.24
C VAL A 511 -7.27 2.42 5.25
N VAL A 512 -7.61 2.62 6.53
CA VAL A 512 -6.65 2.78 7.64
C VAL A 512 -6.88 1.75 8.75
N ALA A 513 -5.81 1.09 9.19
CA ALA A 513 -5.83 0.11 10.28
C ALA A 513 -5.48 0.73 11.64
N ARG A 514 -6.28 0.39 12.65
CA ARG A 514 -6.07 0.77 14.05
C ARG A 514 -6.35 -0.41 14.97
N SER A 515 -5.29 -1.02 15.52
CA SER A 515 -5.41 -2.18 16.41
C SER A 515 -6.26 -3.31 15.80
N LYS A 516 -7.52 -3.49 16.25
CA LYS A 516 -8.48 -4.52 15.80
C LYS A 516 -9.68 -3.95 15.01
N GLU A 517 -9.55 -2.74 14.47
CA GLU A 517 -10.57 -2.09 13.64
C GLU A 517 -9.94 -1.38 12.42
N ILE A 518 -10.72 -1.21 11.36
CA ILE A 518 -10.35 -0.37 10.21
C ILE A 518 -11.38 0.74 9.98
N ALA A 519 -10.94 1.83 9.35
CA ALA A 519 -11.82 2.83 8.73
C ALA A 519 -11.69 2.76 7.20
N VAL A 520 -12.83 2.88 6.51
CA VAL A 520 -12.92 3.18 5.08
C VAL A 520 -13.28 4.65 4.94
N VAL A 521 -12.44 5.39 4.20
CA VAL A 521 -12.38 6.85 4.19
C VAL A 521 -12.35 7.34 2.73
N PRO A 522 -13.46 7.89 2.21
CA PRO A 522 -13.44 8.52 0.88
C PRO A 522 -12.61 9.81 0.94
N LEU A 523 -11.58 9.94 0.10
CA LEU A 523 -10.73 11.15 0.09
C LEU A 523 -11.43 12.37 -0.55
N SER A 524 -12.51 12.13 -1.30
CA SER A 524 -13.47 13.14 -1.76
C SER A 524 -14.37 13.70 -0.65
N GLY A 525 -14.33 13.13 0.56
CA GLY A 525 -15.21 13.47 1.68
C GLY A 525 -16.47 12.60 1.73
N GLY A 526 -17.27 12.78 2.79
CA GLY A 526 -18.45 11.96 3.08
C GLY A 526 -18.31 11.16 4.37
N ARG A 527 -19.05 10.05 4.50
CA ARG A 527 -19.14 9.27 5.74
C ARG A 527 -18.01 8.23 5.87
N VAL A 528 -17.26 8.29 6.96
CA VAL A 528 -16.25 7.27 7.31
C VAL A 528 -16.94 6.02 7.84
N ARG A 529 -16.69 4.86 7.22
CA ARG A 529 -17.24 3.56 7.64
C ARG A 529 -16.23 2.84 8.53
N TRP A 530 -16.58 2.56 9.78
CA TRP A 530 -15.70 1.88 10.74
C TRP A 530 -16.10 0.41 10.92
N HIS A 531 -15.18 -0.51 10.65
CA HIS A 531 -15.41 -1.96 10.71
C HIS A 531 -14.60 -2.60 11.84
N ARG A 532 -15.28 -3.28 12.77
CA ARG A 532 -14.70 -4.03 13.91
C ARG A 532 -14.68 -5.54 13.64
N ALA A 533 -14.21 -5.94 12.47
CA ALA A 533 -14.24 -7.33 11.98
C ALA A 533 -13.14 -8.24 12.56
N PHE A 534 -12.20 -7.69 13.34
CA PHE A 534 -10.96 -8.37 13.70
C PHE A 534 -10.95 -8.79 15.17
N ASP A 535 -10.64 -10.06 15.39
CA ASP A 535 -10.42 -10.67 16.70
C ASP A 535 -8.97 -10.51 17.17
N SER A 536 -8.02 -10.22 16.27
CA SER A 536 -6.65 -9.83 16.58
C SER A 536 -6.19 -8.57 15.85
N TYR A 537 -4.93 -8.17 16.06
CA TYR A 537 -4.33 -6.98 15.46
C TYR A 537 -4.23 -7.09 13.93
N VAL A 538 -4.57 -6.03 13.21
CA VAL A 538 -4.32 -5.89 11.77
C VAL A 538 -2.85 -5.51 11.53
N ASN A 539 -2.15 -6.29 10.70
CA ASN A 539 -0.71 -6.21 10.48
C ASN A 539 -0.32 -5.61 9.12
N ALA A 540 -1.12 -5.85 8.06
CA ALA A 540 -0.98 -5.22 6.76
C ALA A 540 -2.33 -5.08 6.05
N LEU A 541 -2.49 -4.05 5.22
CA LEU A 541 -3.65 -3.81 4.37
C LEU A 541 -3.31 -3.79 2.87
N ALA A 542 -4.27 -4.22 2.06
CA ALA A 542 -4.40 -3.90 0.64
C ALA A 542 -5.89 -3.72 0.27
N MET A 543 -6.17 -3.13 -0.89
CA MET A 543 -7.51 -3.00 -1.46
C MET A 543 -7.43 -3.24 -2.96
N ASP A 544 -8.40 -3.95 -3.55
CA ASP A 544 -8.46 -4.20 -4.99
C ASP A 544 -9.48 -3.30 -5.70
N GLN A 545 -9.48 -3.34 -7.04
CA GLN A 545 -10.35 -2.51 -7.89
C GLN A 545 -11.83 -2.93 -7.85
N GLN A 546 -12.17 -4.07 -7.22
CA GLN A 546 -13.55 -4.41 -6.86
C GLN A 546 -13.97 -3.75 -5.54
N GLY A 547 -13.01 -3.16 -4.80
CA GLY A 547 -13.23 -2.54 -3.50
C GLY A 547 -13.18 -3.51 -2.33
N ARG A 548 -12.69 -4.75 -2.52
CA ARG A 548 -12.49 -5.70 -1.42
C ARG A 548 -11.26 -5.29 -0.61
N ILE A 549 -11.39 -5.31 0.71
CA ILE A 549 -10.34 -4.91 1.64
C ILE A 549 -9.65 -6.16 2.18
N TRP A 550 -8.39 -6.34 1.83
CA TRP A 550 -7.57 -7.49 2.21
C TRP A 550 -6.71 -7.12 3.43
N ALA A 551 -6.87 -7.83 4.54
CA ALA A 551 -6.23 -7.49 5.81
C ALA A 551 -5.57 -8.72 6.46
N SER A 552 -4.24 -8.66 6.68
CA SER A 552 -3.57 -9.68 7.49
C SER A 552 -3.71 -9.38 8.98
N THR A 553 -3.73 -10.42 9.80
CA THR A 553 -3.78 -10.34 11.25
C THR A 553 -2.82 -11.32 11.90
N ASP A 554 -2.68 -11.29 13.23
CA ASP A 554 -1.98 -12.36 13.95
C ASP A 554 -2.72 -13.71 13.88
N THR A 555 -4.01 -13.74 13.54
CA THR A 555 -4.90 -14.93 13.49
C THR A 555 -5.14 -15.49 12.09
N GLY A 556 -4.92 -14.73 11.02
CA GLY A 556 -5.15 -15.16 9.64
C GLY A 556 -5.24 -14.00 8.65
N VAL A 557 -5.92 -14.21 7.52
CA VAL A 557 -6.34 -13.14 6.60
C VAL A 557 -7.84 -12.95 6.75
N LYS A 558 -8.32 -11.70 6.77
CA LYS A 558 -9.74 -11.39 6.57
C LYS A 558 -9.91 -10.51 5.35
N ILE A 559 -10.97 -10.74 4.60
CA ILE A 559 -11.31 -10.00 3.39
C ILE A 559 -12.71 -9.45 3.60
N ILE A 560 -12.85 -8.13 3.50
CA ILE A 560 -14.13 -7.44 3.68
C ILE A 560 -14.62 -7.01 2.30
N GLU A 561 -15.73 -7.59 1.88
CA GLU A 561 -16.40 -7.30 0.61
C GLU A 561 -17.05 -5.90 0.65
N PRO A 562 -17.28 -5.24 -0.51
CA PRO A 562 -17.90 -3.91 -0.57
C PRO A 562 -19.27 -3.80 0.13
N ASN A 563 -20.05 -4.88 0.09
CA ASN A 563 -21.34 -4.99 0.80
C ASN A 563 -21.20 -5.09 2.33
N GLY A 564 -19.99 -5.33 2.85
CA GLY A 564 -19.68 -5.46 4.28
C GLY A 564 -19.53 -6.90 4.78
N ASN A 565 -19.77 -7.91 3.94
CA ASN A 565 -19.54 -9.32 4.29
C ASN A 565 -18.06 -9.57 4.58
N VAL A 566 -17.76 -10.48 5.50
CA VAL A 566 -16.39 -10.79 5.92
C VAL A 566 -16.07 -12.26 5.64
N VAL A 567 -15.12 -12.51 4.74
CA VAL A 567 -14.50 -13.81 4.53
C VAL A 567 -13.29 -13.92 5.46
N GLU A 568 -13.22 -14.97 6.28
CA GLU A 568 -12.13 -15.20 7.24
C GLU A 568 -11.34 -16.46 6.85
N TRP A 569 -10.05 -16.32 6.62
CA TRP A 569 -9.11 -17.42 6.37
C TRP A 569 -8.31 -17.68 7.64
N GLY A 570 -8.85 -18.58 8.45
CA GLY A 570 -8.31 -18.95 9.76
C GLY A 570 -7.04 -19.81 9.70
N PRO A 571 -6.49 -20.19 10.87
CA PRO A 571 -5.40 -21.17 10.95
C PRO A 571 -5.76 -22.47 10.21
N GLY A 572 -4.78 -23.14 9.62
CA GLY A 572 -4.96 -24.43 8.94
C GLY A 572 -5.78 -24.43 7.65
N GLN A 573 -6.53 -23.38 7.30
CA GLN A 573 -7.38 -23.36 6.10
C GLN A 573 -6.61 -23.03 4.79
N VAL A 574 -5.51 -22.28 4.88
CA VAL A 574 -4.65 -21.94 3.73
C VAL A 574 -3.19 -22.23 4.09
N MET A 575 -2.72 -23.44 3.76
CA MET A 575 -1.42 -23.96 4.17
C MET A 575 -0.23 -23.12 3.70
N GLN A 576 -0.35 -22.47 2.54
CA GLN A 576 0.67 -21.58 1.97
C GLN A 576 0.83 -20.31 2.83
N LEU A 577 -0.26 -19.83 3.44
CA LEU A 577 -0.29 -18.60 4.27
C LEU A 577 -0.03 -18.84 5.76
N VAL A 578 0.24 -20.09 6.18
CA VAL A 578 0.68 -20.43 7.54
C VAL A 578 1.98 -19.68 7.88
N GLY A 579 1.89 -18.71 8.78
CA GLY A 579 2.99 -17.86 9.23
C GLY A 579 2.49 -16.50 9.73
N LYS A 580 3.40 -15.53 9.90
CA LYS A 580 3.05 -14.11 10.05
C LYS A 580 3.22 -13.38 8.73
N ILE A 581 2.18 -12.64 8.32
CA ILE A 581 2.09 -11.90 7.06
C ILE A 581 2.27 -10.40 7.36
N TYR A 582 3.38 -9.81 6.89
CA TYR A 582 3.76 -8.41 7.13
C TYR A 582 3.45 -7.46 5.96
N ALA A 583 3.06 -8.01 4.81
CA ALA A 583 2.64 -7.23 3.65
C ALA A 583 1.54 -7.98 2.89
N ILE A 584 0.59 -7.22 2.34
CA ILE A 584 -0.32 -7.66 1.28
C ILE A 584 -0.21 -6.65 0.14
N ALA A 585 -0.33 -7.11 -1.10
CA ALA A 585 -0.61 -6.27 -2.26
C ALA A 585 -1.63 -6.95 -3.18
N THR A 586 -2.36 -6.18 -3.97
CA THR A 586 -3.41 -6.62 -4.90
C THR A 586 -3.27 -5.89 -6.23
N ILE A 587 -3.54 -6.57 -7.35
CA ILE A 587 -3.49 -5.97 -8.70
C ILE A 587 -4.84 -6.10 -9.39
N GLY A 588 -5.27 -5.02 -10.05
CA GLY A 588 -6.53 -4.98 -10.78
C GLY A 588 -7.70 -5.33 -9.86
N ASN A 589 -8.62 -6.16 -10.35
CA ASN A 589 -9.78 -6.63 -9.58
C ASN A 589 -9.43 -7.58 -8.42
N GLY A 590 -8.16 -7.91 -8.22
CA GLY A 590 -7.74 -8.94 -7.27
C GLY A 590 -8.15 -10.34 -7.74
N PRO A 591 -7.84 -11.37 -6.95
CA PRO A 591 -7.97 -12.75 -7.39
C PRO A 591 -9.38 -13.29 -7.21
N THR A 592 -9.69 -14.36 -7.95
CA THR A 592 -10.84 -15.22 -7.67
C THR A 592 -10.66 -15.82 -6.27
N MET A 593 -11.74 -15.86 -5.47
CA MET A 593 -11.68 -16.44 -4.12
C MET A 593 -11.43 -17.95 -4.19
N PRO A 594 -10.37 -18.49 -3.56
CA PRO A 594 -10.17 -19.93 -3.47
C PRO A 594 -11.29 -20.61 -2.67
N LYS A 595 -11.71 -21.80 -3.10
CA LYS A 595 -12.52 -22.70 -2.27
C LYS A 595 -11.65 -23.17 -1.09
N LEU A 596 -12.03 -22.79 0.13
CA LEU A 596 -11.31 -23.19 1.34
C LEU A 596 -11.55 -24.67 1.66
N GLY A 597 -10.49 -25.36 2.04
CA GLY A 597 -10.59 -26.73 2.58
C GLY A 597 -11.02 -26.74 4.05
N PRO A 598 -11.18 -27.94 4.65
CA PRO A 598 -11.31 -28.08 6.10
C PRO A 598 -10.07 -27.53 6.80
N MET A 599 -10.25 -27.10 8.05
CA MET A 599 -9.14 -26.63 8.88
C MET A 599 -8.14 -27.76 9.15
N ALA A 600 -6.94 -27.67 8.55
CA ALA A 600 -5.89 -28.65 8.82
C ALA A 600 -5.41 -28.55 10.27
N THR A 601 -5.36 -29.70 10.97
CA THR A 601 -4.87 -29.83 12.34
C THR A 601 -3.70 -30.81 12.43
N GLY A 602 -2.85 -30.64 13.44
CA GLY A 602 -1.82 -31.59 13.84
C GLY A 602 -1.72 -31.65 15.37
N SER A 603 -0.55 -32.02 15.89
CA SER A 603 -0.29 -32.14 17.32
C SER A 603 1.01 -31.42 17.67
N ILE A 604 1.15 -30.91 18.89
CA ILE A 604 2.38 -30.22 19.34
C ILE A 604 2.86 -30.86 20.64
N LYS A 605 4.09 -31.40 20.66
CA LYS A 605 4.71 -31.91 21.89
C LYS A 605 6.07 -31.32 22.19
N GLY A 606 6.41 -31.31 23.48
CA GLY A 606 7.66 -30.78 24.00
C GLY A 606 7.77 -31.03 25.50
N GLN A 607 8.75 -30.38 26.11
CA GLN A 607 9.04 -30.49 27.55
C GLN A 607 9.20 -29.09 28.14
N VAL A 608 8.85 -28.89 29.42
CA VAL A 608 9.18 -27.66 30.17
C VAL A 608 10.34 -27.95 31.11
N ILE A 609 11.40 -27.12 31.05
CA ILE A 609 12.59 -27.25 31.91
C ILE A 609 12.95 -25.93 32.60
N ARG A 610 13.60 -25.99 33.76
CA ARG A 610 14.15 -24.86 34.51
C ARG A 610 15.46 -25.31 35.16
N PHE A 611 16.57 -24.61 34.91
CA PHE A 611 17.93 -25.02 35.28
C PHE A 611 18.34 -26.43 34.80
N GLY A 612 17.77 -26.90 33.68
CA GLY A 612 18.00 -28.25 33.14
C GLY A 612 17.00 -29.28 33.65
N THR A 613 16.52 -29.13 34.88
CA THR A 613 15.51 -30.02 35.50
C THR A 613 14.14 -29.86 34.83
N PRO A 614 13.42 -30.96 34.51
CA PRO A 614 12.04 -30.88 34.04
C PRO A 614 11.07 -30.36 35.10
N LEU A 615 10.01 -29.67 34.67
CA LEU A 615 8.96 -29.15 35.56
C LEU A 615 7.67 -29.94 35.42
N ALA A 616 7.36 -30.77 36.42
CA ALA A 616 6.15 -31.57 36.48
C ALA A 616 4.90 -30.77 36.87
N PHE A 617 3.72 -31.21 36.39
CA PHE A 617 2.38 -30.75 36.74
C PHE A 617 2.05 -29.26 36.54
N VAL A 618 2.93 -28.49 35.89
CA VAL A 618 2.72 -27.06 35.58
C VAL A 618 1.70 -26.88 34.46
N ASP A 619 0.92 -25.79 34.51
CA ASP A 619 -0.01 -25.47 33.42
C ASP A 619 0.77 -24.93 32.21
N VAL A 620 0.54 -25.52 31.03
CA VAL A 620 1.06 -25.04 29.74
C VAL A 620 -0.13 -24.69 28.86
N GLU A 621 -0.13 -23.47 28.30
CA GLU A 621 -1.12 -23.00 27.33
C GLU A 621 -0.47 -22.70 25.98
N ILE A 622 -1.24 -22.87 24.90
CA ILE A 622 -0.90 -22.38 23.56
C ILE A 622 -1.95 -21.42 23.02
N CYS A 623 -1.48 -20.38 22.34
CA CYS A 623 -2.26 -19.44 21.53
C CYS A 623 -1.31 -18.67 20.57
N ARG A 624 -1.83 -17.86 19.65
CA ARG A 624 -1.01 -17.24 18.58
C ARG A 624 -0.38 -15.91 18.99
N ALA A 625 -1.04 -15.16 19.86
CA ALA A 625 -0.67 -13.81 20.30
C ALA A 625 -0.92 -13.57 21.81
N PRO A 626 -0.38 -14.42 22.73
CA PRO A 626 -0.55 -14.25 24.17
C PRO A 626 -0.19 -12.84 24.63
N LYS A 627 -1.05 -12.27 25.48
CA LYS A 627 -0.84 -10.93 26.04
C LYS A 627 0.42 -10.89 26.91
N LEU A 628 1.12 -9.76 26.87
CA LEU A 628 2.17 -9.43 27.84
C LEU A 628 1.61 -8.75 29.11
N TYR A 629 0.41 -8.18 29.02
CA TYR A 629 -0.31 -7.53 30.13
C TYR A 629 -1.66 -8.23 30.32
N PHE A 630 -1.84 -8.90 31.47
CA PHE A 630 -3.00 -9.77 31.76
C PHE A 630 -3.28 -9.80 33.27
N ARG A 631 -4.53 -10.12 33.63
CA ARG A 631 -4.95 -10.44 35.01
C ARG A 631 -5.24 -11.93 35.24
N GLY A 632 -5.37 -12.71 34.15
CA GLY A 632 -5.67 -14.13 34.15
C GLY A 632 -4.69 -14.89 33.26
N SER A 633 -5.17 -15.87 32.49
CA SER A 633 -4.37 -16.54 31.46
C SER A 633 -3.98 -15.56 30.34
N PRO A 634 -2.73 -15.58 29.83
CA PRO A 634 -2.33 -14.78 28.66
C PRO A 634 -3.10 -15.11 27.38
N CYS A 635 -3.52 -16.37 27.24
CA CYS A 635 -4.21 -16.90 26.07
C CYS A 635 -5.75 -16.78 26.10
N SER A 636 -6.35 -16.58 27.27
CA SER A 636 -7.81 -16.49 27.54
C SER A 636 -8.62 -15.49 26.69
N HIS A 637 -7.97 -14.72 25.83
CA HIS A 637 -8.56 -13.69 24.99
C HIS A 637 -8.60 -14.05 23.49
N GLU A 638 -8.05 -15.21 23.11
CA GLU A 638 -8.08 -15.74 21.74
C GLU A 638 -9.14 -16.83 21.61
N ARG A 639 -9.84 -16.84 20.47
CA ARG A 639 -10.87 -17.83 20.13
C ARG A 639 -10.34 -19.26 20.18
N PHE A 640 -9.12 -19.49 19.69
CA PHE A 640 -8.40 -20.74 19.87
C PHE A 640 -7.31 -20.57 20.93
N HIS A 641 -7.46 -21.31 22.01
CA HIS A 641 -6.38 -21.63 22.93
C HIS A 641 -6.61 -23.03 23.52
N GLN A 642 -5.54 -23.71 23.91
CA GLN A 642 -5.61 -24.97 24.67
C GLN A 642 -4.75 -24.84 25.93
N ARG A 643 -5.12 -25.59 26.98
CA ARG A 643 -4.30 -25.79 28.19
C ARG A 643 -4.12 -27.29 28.43
N VAL A 644 -2.91 -27.68 28.80
CA VAL A 644 -2.59 -29.00 29.36
C VAL A 644 -1.73 -28.85 30.61
N LYS A 645 -1.51 -29.95 31.33
CA LYS A 645 -0.48 -30.04 32.39
C LYS A 645 0.71 -30.85 31.88
N THR A 646 1.89 -30.58 32.41
CA THR A 646 3.05 -31.45 32.17
C THR A 646 2.98 -32.75 32.98
N GLY A 647 3.51 -33.83 32.41
CA GLY A 647 3.76 -35.09 33.12
C GLY A 647 4.92 -34.99 34.12
N ALA A 648 5.23 -36.10 34.81
CA ALA A 648 6.34 -36.16 35.76
C ALA A 648 7.72 -35.91 35.12
N ASP A 649 7.85 -36.23 33.83
CA ASP A 649 9.00 -35.97 32.95
C ASP A 649 9.08 -34.50 32.46
N GLY A 650 8.14 -33.64 32.89
CA GLY A 650 7.97 -32.29 32.37
C GLY A 650 7.42 -32.23 30.93
N GLY A 651 7.04 -33.36 30.34
CA GLY A 651 6.54 -33.48 28.97
C GLY A 651 5.09 -33.00 28.84
N PHE A 652 4.73 -32.48 27.66
CA PHE A 652 3.36 -32.08 27.33
C PHE A 652 3.01 -32.41 25.88
N VAL A 653 1.72 -32.66 25.61
CA VAL A 653 1.18 -32.90 24.27
C VAL A 653 -0.14 -32.15 24.09
N PHE A 654 -0.23 -31.32 23.06
CA PHE A 654 -1.47 -30.74 22.54
C PHE A 654 -1.94 -31.52 21.30
N GLN A 655 -3.25 -31.75 21.18
CA GLN A 655 -3.86 -32.55 20.11
C GLN A 655 -4.90 -31.71 19.34
N GLY A 656 -5.12 -32.03 18.06
CA GLY A 656 -6.11 -31.32 17.24
C GLY A 656 -5.80 -29.83 17.04
N VAL A 657 -4.52 -29.45 17.10
CA VAL A 657 -4.08 -28.05 17.01
C VAL A 657 -4.09 -27.60 15.55
N PRO A 658 -4.84 -26.54 15.17
CA PRO A 658 -4.85 -26.02 13.81
C PRO A 658 -3.44 -25.61 13.33
N VAL A 659 -3.09 -25.87 12.07
CA VAL A 659 -1.74 -25.57 11.56
C VAL A 659 -1.51 -24.05 11.50
N ALA A 660 -0.68 -23.54 12.41
CA ALA A 660 -0.36 -22.11 12.58
C ALA A 660 0.92 -21.90 13.40
N THR A 661 1.36 -20.65 13.49
CA THR A 661 2.39 -20.22 14.45
C THR A 661 1.81 -19.98 15.83
N TYR A 662 2.42 -20.57 16.86
CA TYR A 662 1.97 -20.45 18.25
C TYR A 662 3.07 -19.90 19.18
N ARG A 663 2.66 -19.49 20.37
CA ARG A 663 3.50 -19.20 21.53
C ARG A 663 2.94 -19.94 22.73
N PHE A 664 3.81 -20.20 23.70
CA PHE A 664 3.45 -20.85 24.94
C PHE A 664 3.31 -19.83 26.06
N ALA A 665 2.31 -20.04 26.93
CA ALA A 665 2.25 -19.44 28.25
C ALA A 665 2.35 -20.55 29.30
N ILE A 666 3.33 -20.45 30.21
CA ILE A 666 3.64 -21.48 31.21
C ILE A 666 3.44 -20.90 32.59
N LYS A 667 2.66 -21.58 33.44
CA LYS A 667 2.34 -21.12 34.80
C LYS A 667 3.17 -21.86 35.83
N VAL A 668 4.06 -21.14 36.49
CA VAL A 668 4.92 -21.67 37.57
C VAL A 668 4.96 -20.66 38.70
N ASP A 669 5.01 -21.11 39.95
CA ASP A 669 5.05 -20.23 41.14
C ASP A 669 3.83 -19.26 41.18
N ARG A 670 2.67 -19.73 40.72
CA ARG A 670 1.42 -18.98 40.44
C ARG A 670 1.53 -17.88 39.38
N LYS A 671 2.71 -17.61 38.81
CA LYS A 671 3.00 -16.57 37.81
C LYS A 671 3.04 -17.17 36.40
N TRP A 672 2.59 -16.41 35.39
CA TRP A 672 2.72 -16.80 33.98
C TRP A 672 4.03 -16.27 33.37
N ARG A 673 4.72 -17.11 32.61
CA ARG A 673 5.82 -16.73 31.69
C ARG A 673 5.36 -17.00 30.25
N VAL A 674 5.76 -16.15 29.30
CA VAL A 674 5.32 -16.23 27.89
C VAL A 674 6.53 -16.31 26.97
N THR A 675 6.53 -17.23 26.00
CA THR A 675 7.63 -17.35 25.03
C THR A 675 7.57 -16.24 23.97
N PHE A 676 8.62 -15.44 23.85
CA PHE A 676 8.67 -14.33 22.87
C PHE A 676 8.87 -14.79 21.41
N ARG A 677 9.50 -15.95 21.20
CA ARG A 677 9.63 -16.57 19.87
C ARG A 677 8.36 -17.35 19.53
N ASP A 678 7.97 -17.31 18.25
CA ASP A 678 6.89 -18.14 17.74
C ASP A 678 7.46 -19.54 17.38
N CYS A 679 6.65 -20.58 17.53
CA CYS A 679 6.97 -21.95 17.11
C CYS A 679 6.17 -22.38 15.88
N CYS A 680 6.39 -23.61 15.43
CA CYS A 680 5.38 -24.44 14.78
C CYS A 680 4.92 -24.02 13.37
N SER A 681 5.56 -23.02 12.75
CA SER A 681 5.32 -22.59 11.35
C SER A 681 5.53 -23.69 10.30
N SER A 682 6.29 -24.73 10.63
CA SER A 682 6.58 -25.90 9.79
C SER A 682 5.79 -27.16 10.17
N MET A 683 4.83 -27.09 11.12
CA MET A 683 3.91 -28.19 11.41
C MET A 683 3.11 -28.56 10.16
N GLN A 684 2.96 -29.87 9.90
CA GLN A 684 2.18 -30.40 8.78
C GLN A 684 0.84 -30.98 9.27
N PRO A 685 -0.17 -31.11 8.39
CA PRO A 685 -1.45 -31.74 8.75
C PRO A 685 -1.24 -33.18 9.23
N GLY A 686 -1.97 -33.59 10.27
CA GLY A 686 -1.89 -34.92 10.88
C GLY A 686 -0.59 -35.25 11.65
N GLN A 687 0.45 -34.42 11.55
CA GLN A 687 1.75 -34.71 12.16
C GLN A 687 1.91 -34.11 13.56
N THR A 688 2.74 -34.77 14.38
CA THR A 688 3.20 -34.24 15.67
C THR A 688 4.45 -33.37 15.50
N PHE A 689 4.32 -32.06 15.69
CA PHE A 689 5.44 -31.14 15.75
C PHE A 689 6.15 -31.21 17.11
N HIS A 690 7.47 -31.33 17.11
CA HIS A 690 8.30 -31.30 18.32
C HIS A 690 8.86 -29.89 18.54
N VAL A 691 8.59 -29.26 19.68
CA VAL A 691 9.22 -27.97 20.06
C VAL A 691 10.51 -28.11 20.87
N GLY A 692 10.89 -29.34 21.22
CA GLY A 692 11.99 -29.61 22.14
C GLY A 692 11.66 -29.14 23.57
N SER A 693 12.67 -28.67 24.30
CA SER A 693 12.53 -28.25 25.70
C SER A 693 12.42 -26.72 25.82
N ILE A 694 11.30 -26.25 26.36
CA ILE A 694 11.05 -24.84 26.71
C ILE A 694 11.78 -24.54 28.02
N ASN A 695 12.93 -23.87 27.94
CA ASN A 695 13.72 -23.47 29.10
C ASN A 695 13.23 -22.12 29.66
N LEU A 696 12.76 -22.10 30.91
CA LEU A 696 12.20 -20.91 31.56
C LEU A 696 13.23 -19.91 32.10
N ASN A 697 14.53 -20.14 31.88
CA ASN A 697 15.62 -19.28 32.35
C ASN A 697 16.10 -18.23 31.31
N ARG A 698 15.45 -18.16 30.14
CA ARG A 698 15.76 -17.23 29.04
C ARG A 698 14.53 -16.41 28.63
#